data_AF-A0A4V3A715-F1
#
_entry.id   AF-A0A4V3A715-F1
#
_cell.length_a   1.000
_cell.length_b   1.000
_cell.length_c   1.000
_cell.angle_alpha   90.00
_cell.angle_beta   90.00
_cell.angle_gamma   90.00
#
_symmetry.space_group_name_H-M   'P 1'
#
loop_
_entity.id
_entity.type
_entity.pdbx_description
1 polymer ?
#
loop_
_entity_poly.entity_id
_entity_poly.type
_entity_poly.pdbx_seq_one_letter_code
_entity_poly.pdbx_strand_id
1 'polypeptide(L)'
;MTQYVTGGTIAVTNGSATVTGTLTSFQASLVAESSVLYVDTGSDIVPLPIASVESDTSLTLVKPYPGTTDSGLDYVIGRAEAIQQQTALNANKIAILLDNLPVHSTFGKSFDQAPDAEAGRAILGFAGSYTFAFDDGTTMADPGAGTWRANNSTLGSATAIGISALDANGDDQSDFLVSRFLSTSTHKCRIVIAEGGVTTEVLATAITDNGDWLQITLDDATWENAASMALADEDACVFRFAERGDAGEDGADGADGVDGIDGLGWTGGAYNAGTGVVTFASDDGLGFSTGDLRGADGADGADGVDGAPGSSDVVGTSTTSLAIGTGTKTFTIAETNRGWGLGARLRAASDADGANFMEGVVTAYSGTTLELNVDIVGGSGTLADWTINLAGEPGSVAVASVNGQTGVVVLAASDVGAAPYVSTRTALKALDGAVDPFAIFGGSVWEWDASDLSSVLTPSSVTTTAVNSTTETATSTAHGLTTGTSVYPTTSVNGLTAEQFYYIIRVDADNFKLATSFANACAGTAVDLTGTTNFTVKKHVDPIGGVYVSPDVDGAGGAWVRRGSEEINVKYFGATGDGTTDDSAAINAAAAYLKSQISALTTEQWAPVIRFPPAIYRIENTVDLTGIKANSWGIRGAGATIRVAVNGGPGLDFYGSRYYNIEGIEIDGDDIDVPTYGIQAGSVVAAGDNVGEFLFSNVLFNGQFSRAGYYAFGPEVCTYLHCRFYNRYNNSSARSVIQDAANLEDVTSAFIESDHPSPSFHSFNEAIFIGCDFRKQVTGSPIEYMGEGYSNHKFIGCYAASPDGPAIVLTDVQFHKGWGLDLNFENGTDLIYINNDNEELLVDGLRFNSPGGTYTGSVINTSGVANTVTMSNVHLNCGSPRNIAGRIFGTGTSSSPGRMLVTGVIEWATSSLNGDIDLSNCNFNGQVYTPRSETFGAHANAGSYEWIKGPVSSDARIRTLKGYFRVFGSGDSGSPGSYLELRGANSGSSDVGLYAGGDATNINITVRPKGTGVVRLQDSSGNTKVQVNASGVGFYGTNPQAKPTITGSKGGNAALADLLTKLAALGLITDGTT
;
A
#
# COMPACT_ATOMS: atom_id res chain seq x y z
N MET A 1 -2.79 4.10 -4.47
CA MET A 1 -3.53 4.71 -5.60
C MET A 1 -4.23 5.92 -5.01
N THR A 2 -3.73 7.12 -5.28
CA THR A 2 -4.21 8.38 -4.71
C THR A 2 -5.55 8.71 -5.37
N GLN A 3 -6.68 8.50 -4.67
CA GLN A 3 -7.99 8.86 -5.21
C GLN A 3 -8.26 10.32 -4.90
N TYR A 4 -8.20 11.17 -5.93
CA TYR A 4 -8.57 12.57 -5.83
C TYR A 4 -10.08 12.69 -5.63
N VAL A 5 -10.51 13.35 -4.55
CA VAL A 5 -11.92 13.76 -4.41
C VAL A 5 -12.06 15.05 -5.22
N THR A 6 -12.68 14.94 -6.40
CA THR A 6 -13.06 16.09 -7.22
C THR A 6 -14.55 15.97 -7.52
N GLY A 7 -15.29 17.03 -7.24
CA GLY A 7 -16.74 17.09 -7.42
C GLY A 7 -17.22 18.49 -7.08
N GLY A 8 -17.76 19.21 -8.07
CA GLY A 8 -18.15 20.60 -7.92
C GLY A 8 -16.99 21.59 -8.01
N THR A 9 -17.26 22.85 -7.65
CA THR A 9 -16.29 23.96 -7.69
C THR A 9 -16.25 24.70 -6.35
N ILE A 10 -15.16 25.41 -6.06
CA ILE A 10 -15.01 26.19 -4.83
C ILE A 10 -14.94 27.70 -5.08
N ALA A 11 -15.20 28.48 -4.04
CA ALA A 11 -14.98 29.91 -3.97
C ALA A 11 -14.13 30.25 -2.74
N VAL A 12 -13.14 31.11 -2.96
CA VAL A 12 -12.13 31.53 -1.99
C VAL A 12 -12.05 33.05 -1.95
N THR A 13 -11.76 33.61 -0.78
CA THR A 13 -11.64 35.07 -0.60
C THR A 13 -10.27 35.41 -0.05
N ASN A 14 -9.56 36.37 -0.67
CA ASN A 14 -8.26 36.84 -0.22
C ASN A 14 -8.31 37.27 1.25
N GLY A 15 -7.45 36.68 2.08
CA GLY A 15 -7.37 36.96 3.51
C GLY A 15 -8.46 36.28 4.35
N SER A 16 -9.30 35.41 3.78
CA SER A 16 -10.27 34.58 4.50
C SER A 16 -9.80 33.14 4.64
N ALA A 17 -10.06 32.52 5.78
CA ALA A 17 -9.86 31.09 5.99
C ALA A 17 -11.04 30.23 5.51
N THR A 18 -12.19 30.85 5.21
CA THR A 18 -13.39 30.13 4.79
C THR A 18 -13.36 29.84 3.30
N VAL A 19 -13.66 28.58 2.95
CA VAL A 19 -13.87 28.12 1.57
C VAL A 19 -15.29 27.59 1.46
N THR A 20 -16.00 28.07 0.45
CA THR A 20 -17.37 27.63 0.15
C THR A 20 -17.38 26.82 -1.15
N GLY A 21 -18.07 25.70 -1.16
CA GLY A 21 -18.19 24.81 -2.31
C GLY A 21 -19.59 24.84 -2.95
N THR A 22 -19.66 24.51 -4.24
CA THR A 22 -20.90 24.28 -4.99
C THR A 22 -20.82 22.89 -5.59
N LEU A 23 -21.81 22.03 -5.30
CA LEU A 23 -21.82 20.59 -5.65
C LEU A 23 -20.61 19.82 -5.08
N THR A 24 -20.02 20.32 -3.99
CA THR A 24 -18.97 19.65 -3.23
C THR A 24 -19.59 18.72 -2.19
N SER A 25 -18.80 17.75 -1.71
CA SER A 25 -19.20 16.84 -0.62
C SER A 25 -18.09 16.74 0.42
N PHE A 26 -17.73 17.87 1.05
CA PHE A 26 -16.73 17.89 2.11
C PHE A 26 -17.21 17.09 3.33
N GLN A 27 -16.33 16.26 3.89
CA GLN A 27 -16.67 15.42 5.03
C GLN A 27 -15.74 15.70 6.21
N ALA A 28 -16.24 15.53 7.44
CA ALA A 28 -15.45 15.75 8.65
C ALA A 28 -14.15 14.92 8.70
N SER A 29 -14.11 13.77 8.00
CA SER A 29 -12.92 12.91 7.91
C SER A 29 -11.70 13.62 7.31
N LEU A 30 -11.91 14.66 6.49
CA LEU A 30 -10.83 15.44 5.86
C LEU A 30 -9.91 16.11 6.90
N VAL A 31 -10.47 16.48 8.06
CA VAL A 31 -9.74 17.10 9.18
C VAL A 31 -8.93 16.05 9.94
N ALA A 32 -9.54 14.88 10.20
CA ALA A 32 -8.88 13.77 10.88
C ALA A 32 -7.70 13.18 10.07
N GLU A 33 -7.75 13.35 8.75
CA GLU A 33 -6.73 12.88 7.80
C GLU A 33 -5.61 13.90 7.53
N SER A 34 -5.58 15.06 8.23
CA SER A 34 -4.65 16.17 7.95
C SER A 34 -4.58 16.56 6.46
N SER A 35 -5.74 16.53 5.79
CA SER A 35 -5.81 16.69 4.34
C SER A 35 -5.47 18.12 3.90
N VAL A 36 -4.90 18.23 2.70
CA VAL A 36 -4.52 19.50 2.07
C VAL A 36 -5.45 19.78 0.91
N LEU A 37 -6.07 20.96 0.90
CA LEU A 37 -6.81 21.50 -0.24
C LEU A 37 -5.83 22.16 -1.20
N TYR A 38 -5.81 21.71 -2.45
CA TYR A 38 -5.08 22.31 -3.56
C TYR A 38 -6.07 23.10 -4.40
N VAL A 39 -5.93 24.42 -4.42
CA VAL A 39 -6.78 25.31 -5.22
C VAL A 39 -6.08 25.58 -6.55
N ASP A 40 -6.72 25.24 -7.67
CA ASP A 40 -6.21 25.55 -9.00
C ASP A 40 -6.66 26.96 -9.42
N THR A 41 -5.70 27.83 -9.69
CA THR A 41 -5.96 29.21 -10.14
C THR A 41 -5.74 29.40 -11.65
N GLY A 42 -5.50 28.31 -12.39
CA GLY A 42 -5.16 28.32 -13.82
C GLY A 42 -3.70 28.66 -14.12
N SER A 43 -3.00 29.37 -13.23
CA SER A 43 -1.57 29.68 -13.35
C SER A 43 -0.69 29.03 -12.28
N ASP A 44 -1.28 28.60 -11.16
CA ASP A 44 -0.57 28.02 -10.02
C ASP A 44 -1.51 27.17 -9.16
N ILE A 45 -0.94 26.24 -8.37
CA ILE A 45 -1.70 25.38 -7.44
C ILE A 45 -1.33 25.76 -6.00
N VAL A 46 -2.30 26.21 -5.21
CA VAL A 46 -2.06 26.69 -3.84
C VAL A 46 -2.45 25.62 -2.81
N PRO A 47 -1.49 25.01 -2.07
CA PRO A 47 -1.77 24.03 -1.04
C PRO A 47 -2.14 24.67 0.31
N LEU A 48 -3.29 24.29 0.86
CA LEU A 48 -3.86 24.88 2.07
C LEU A 48 -4.38 23.78 3.00
N PRO A 49 -3.77 23.57 4.18
CA PRO A 49 -4.27 22.60 5.15
C PRO A 49 -5.68 22.94 5.64
N ILE A 50 -6.53 21.92 5.78
CA ILE A 50 -7.90 22.06 6.25
C ILE A 50 -7.92 22.01 7.79
N ALA A 51 -8.54 23.01 8.43
CA ALA A 51 -8.68 23.11 9.89
C ALA A 51 -9.98 22.50 10.41
N SER A 52 -11.10 22.73 9.71
CA SER A 52 -12.41 22.19 10.05
C SER A 52 -13.28 22.06 8.80
N VAL A 53 -14.30 21.21 8.87
CA VAL A 53 -15.36 21.11 7.85
C VAL A 53 -16.67 21.44 8.53
N GLU A 54 -17.36 22.46 8.03
CA GLU A 54 -18.61 22.97 8.62
C GLU A 54 -19.84 22.31 7.98
N SER A 55 -19.74 21.94 6.69
CA SER A 55 -20.75 21.19 5.95
C SER A 55 -20.15 20.56 4.69
N ASP A 56 -20.96 19.83 3.93
CA ASP A 56 -20.63 19.32 2.58
C ASP A 56 -20.21 20.42 1.58
N THR A 57 -20.61 21.66 1.84
CA THR A 57 -20.31 22.84 1.02
C THR A 57 -19.46 23.91 1.72
N SER A 58 -18.89 23.64 2.89
CA SER A 58 -18.11 24.65 3.62
C SER A 58 -17.01 24.05 4.48
N LEU A 59 -15.80 24.62 4.38
CA LEU A 59 -14.67 24.27 5.23
C LEU A 59 -13.87 25.50 5.65
N THR A 60 -13.06 25.34 6.69
CA THR A 60 -12.15 26.36 7.20
C THR A 60 -10.72 25.88 7.06
N LEU A 61 -9.82 26.74 6.59
CA LEU A 61 -8.40 26.49 6.40
C LEU A 61 -7.58 26.88 7.64
N VAL A 62 -6.44 26.23 7.83
CA VAL A 62 -5.51 26.55 8.94
C VAL A 62 -4.90 27.95 8.79
N LYS A 63 -4.76 28.43 7.55
CA LYS A 63 -4.27 29.79 7.23
C LYS A 63 -5.20 30.45 6.22
N PRO A 64 -5.39 31.78 6.29
CA PRO A 64 -6.18 32.49 5.30
C PRO A 64 -5.65 32.30 3.87
N TYR A 65 -6.55 32.29 2.89
CA TYR A 65 -6.22 32.15 1.48
C TYR A 65 -5.34 33.33 1.01
N PRO A 66 -4.11 33.07 0.50
CA PRO A 66 -3.15 34.13 0.16
C PRO A 66 -3.32 34.68 -1.27
N GLY A 67 -4.14 34.05 -2.11
CA GLY A 67 -4.35 34.43 -3.51
C GLY A 67 -5.46 35.48 -3.71
N THR A 68 -5.81 35.75 -4.96
CA THR A 68 -6.91 36.66 -5.33
C THR A 68 -8.28 36.03 -5.07
N THR A 69 -9.24 36.83 -4.57
CA THR A 69 -10.63 36.38 -4.41
C THR A 69 -11.21 35.90 -5.73
N ASP A 70 -11.74 34.68 -5.76
CA ASP A 70 -12.29 34.07 -6.98
C ASP A 70 -13.30 32.96 -6.66
N SER A 71 -14.11 32.58 -7.65
CA SER A 71 -15.20 31.60 -7.50
C SER A 71 -15.34 30.71 -8.73
N GLY A 72 -15.80 29.48 -8.53
CA GLY A 72 -15.89 28.50 -9.62
C GLY A 72 -14.55 27.84 -9.93
N LEU A 73 -13.61 27.89 -8.98
CA LEU A 73 -12.28 27.30 -9.14
C LEU A 73 -12.35 25.77 -9.03
N ASP A 74 -11.55 25.11 -9.86
CA ASP A 74 -11.24 23.70 -9.71
C ASP A 74 -10.35 23.48 -8.48
N TYR A 75 -10.51 22.32 -7.85
CA TYR A 75 -9.76 21.98 -6.66
C TYR A 75 -9.48 20.50 -6.59
N VAL A 76 -8.46 20.16 -5.82
CA VAL A 76 -8.10 18.79 -5.50
C VAL A 76 -7.84 18.69 -4.00
N ILE A 77 -8.32 17.63 -3.35
CA ILE A 77 -7.94 17.34 -1.95
C ILE A 77 -6.92 16.20 -1.95
N GLY A 78 -5.71 16.49 -1.46
CA GLY A 78 -4.71 15.48 -1.15
C GLY A 78 -4.94 14.94 0.26
N ARG A 79 -5.35 13.69 0.36
CA ARG A 79 -5.54 12.96 1.63
C ARG A 79 -4.20 12.34 2.09
N ALA A 80 -3.95 12.23 3.39
CA ALA A 80 -2.75 11.57 3.91
C ALA A 80 -2.80 10.04 3.67
N GLU A 81 -1.91 9.54 2.80
CA GLU A 81 -1.92 8.15 2.31
C GLU A 81 -1.77 7.09 3.43
N ALA A 82 -1.16 7.42 4.57
CA ALA A 82 -0.88 6.48 5.66
C ALA A 82 -2.13 5.95 6.38
N ILE A 83 -3.15 6.78 6.58
CA ILE A 83 -4.36 6.40 7.34
C ILE A 83 -5.31 5.58 6.47
N GLN A 84 -5.40 5.88 5.18
CA GLN A 84 -6.20 5.07 4.24
C GLN A 84 -5.53 3.74 3.90
N GLN A 85 -4.20 3.69 3.77
CA GLN A 85 -3.48 2.43 3.67
C GLN A 85 -3.67 1.62 4.94
N GLN A 86 -3.59 2.21 6.13
CA GLN A 86 -3.85 1.51 7.39
C GLN A 86 -5.32 1.09 7.53
N THR A 87 -6.29 1.87 7.04
CA THR A 87 -7.72 1.54 7.12
C THR A 87 -8.10 0.47 6.09
N ALA A 88 -7.57 0.53 4.87
CA ALA A 88 -7.71 -0.53 3.86
C ALA A 88 -6.92 -1.78 4.26
N LEU A 89 -5.76 -1.63 4.90
CA LEU A 89 -4.98 -2.72 5.48
C LEU A 89 -5.70 -3.31 6.69
N ASN A 90 -6.36 -2.50 7.53
CA ASN A 90 -7.17 -2.97 8.64
C ASN A 90 -8.45 -3.63 8.15
N ALA A 91 -9.10 -3.09 7.12
CA ALA A 91 -10.26 -3.70 6.48
C ALA A 91 -9.89 -5.02 5.79
N ASN A 92 -8.76 -5.07 5.10
CA ASN A 92 -8.22 -6.31 4.52
C ASN A 92 -7.75 -7.28 5.61
N LYS A 93 -7.08 -6.81 6.66
CA LYS A 93 -6.68 -7.63 7.81
C LYS A 93 -7.89 -8.17 8.52
N ILE A 94 -8.94 -7.38 8.72
CA ILE A 94 -10.21 -7.79 9.34
C ILE A 94 -10.92 -8.79 8.42
N ALA A 95 -11.00 -8.53 7.11
CA ALA A 95 -11.58 -9.45 6.13
C ALA A 95 -10.82 -10.80 6.10
N ILE A 96 -9.49 -10.77 6.10
CA ILE A 96 -8.61 -11.94 6.14
C ILE A 96 -8.67 -12.63 7.51
N LEU A 97 -8.80 -11.90 8.62
CA LEU A 97 -8.95 -12.45 9.96
C LEU A 97 -10.32 -13.13 10.11
N LEU A 98 -11.37 -12.56 9.52
CA LEU A 98 -12.70 -13.15 9.40
C LEU A 98 -12.68 -14.41 8.53
N ASP A 99 -11.94 -14.41 7.42
CA ASP A 99 -11.75 -15.58 6.54
C ASP A 99 -10.92 -16.71 7.20
N ASN A 100 -10.06 -16.34 8.17
CA ASN A 100 -9.22 -17.26 8.94
C ASN A 100 -9.72 -17.53 10.37
N LEU A 101 -10.89 -17.01 10.76
CA LEU A 101 -11.50 -17.39 12.04
C LEU A 101 -11.78 -18.90 11.96
N PRO A 102 -11.34 -19.68 12.96
CA PRO A 102 -11.56 -21.11 12.93
C PRO A 102 -13.06 -21.33 13.07
N VAL A 103 -13.74 -21.69 11.99
CA VAL A 103 -15.10 -22.24 12.06
C VAL A 103 -14.95 -23.62 12.69
N HIS A 104 -14.88 -23.64 14.02
CA HIS A 104 -15.03 -24.83 14.83
C HIS A 104 -16.47 -25.32 14.68
N SER A 105 -16.81 -25.96 13.56
CA SER A 105 -17.91 -26.91 13.55
C SER A 105 -17.43 -28.17 14.27
N THR A 106 -17.40 -28.08 15.60
CA THR A 106 -17.21 -29.25 16.44
C THR A 106 -18.42 -30.15 16.21
N PHE A 107 -18.18 -31.33 15.63
CA PHE A 107 -19.13 -32.38 15.21
C PHE A 107 -19.82 -32.18 13.85
N GLY A 108 -19.51 -33.13 12.95
CA GLY A 108 -19.96 -33.20 11.58
C GLY A 108 -21.48 -33.09 11.40
N LYS A 109 -21.87 -32.14 10.56
CA LYS A 109 -23.04 -32.26 9.70
C LYS A 109 -22.57 -32.13 8.26
N SER A 110 -23.09 -33.06 7.45
CA SER A 110 -22.78 -33.28 6.05
C SER A 110 -22.95 -32.03 5.18
N PHE A 111 -21.90 -31.75 4.41
CA PHE A 111 -21.82 -30.80 3.30
C PHE A 111 -22.70 -31.26 2.11
N ASP A 112 -24.03 -31.27 2.28
CA ASP A 112 -24.98 -31.72 1.24
C ASP A 112 -26.06 -30.70 0.89
N GLN A 113 -25.81 -29.42 1.17
CA GLN A 113 -26.40 -28.33 0.40
C GLN A 113 -25.25 -27.44 -0.05
N ALA A 114 -25.28 -27.04 -1.33
CA ALA A 114 -24.47 -25.94 -1.84
C ALA A 114 -24.47 -24.81 -0.80
N PRO A 115 -23.36 -24.06 -0.59
CA PRO A 115 -23.30 -23.01 0.40
C PRO A 115 -24.58 -22.20 0.23
N ASP A 116 -25.41 -22.25 1.27
CA ASP A 116 -26.64 -21.51 1.34
C ASP A 116 -26.26 -20.09 0.98
N ALA A 117 -26.87 -19.57 -0.08
CA ALA A 117 -26.60 -18.23 -0.55
C ALA A 117 -26.76 -17.20 0.61
N GLU A 118 -27.39 -17.56 1.72
CA GLU A 118 -27.47 -16.80 2.96
C GLU A 118 -26.14 -16.65 3.74
N ALA A 119 -25.25 -17.65 3.81
CA ALA A 119 -24.01 -17.51 4.58
C ALA A 119 -22.96 -16.63 3.87
N GLY A 120 -22.88 -16.71 2.53
CA GLY A 120 -22.03 -15.81 1.73
C GLY A 120 -22.56 -14.38 1.64
N ARG A 121 -23.84 -14.14 1.95
CA ARG A 121 -24.49 -12.82 1.91
C ARG A 121 -24.43 -12.06 3.25
N ALA A 122 -24.00 -12.71 4.33
CA ALA A 122 -23.90 -12.09 5.66
C ALA A 122 -22.55 -11.39 5.94
N ILE A 123 -21.48 -11.74 5.20
CA ILE A 123 -20.10 -11.28 5.50
C ILE A 123 -19.73 -9.98 4.75
N LEU A 124 -20.53 -9.56 3.77
CA LEU A 124 -20.39 -8.25 3.10
C LEU A 124 -21.64 -7.40 3.34
N GLY A 125 -22.05 -7.20 4.60
CA GLY A 125 -22.92 -6.10 5.04
C GLY A 125 -24.08 -5.68 4.14
N PHE A 126 -24.86 -6.61 3.54
CA PHE A 126 -25.88 -6.22 2.57
C PHE A 126 -27.09 -7.18 2.51
N ALA A 127 -27.80 -7.28 3.64
CA ALA A 127 -29.27 -7.38 3.75
C ALA A 127 -29.65 -7.85 5.16
N GLY A 128 -29.66 -6.94 6.13
CA GLY A 128 -30.36 -7.18 7.39
C GLY A 128 -31.86 -7.35 7.11
N SER A 129 -32.47 -8.40 7.67
CA SER A 129 -33.93 -8.45 7.81
C SER A 129 -34.26 -7.76 9.14
N TYR A 130 -35.05 -6.69 9.11
CA TYR A 130 -35.38 -5.86 10.28
C TYR A 130 -36.78 -6.19 10.75
N THR A 131 -37.00 -6.33 12.06
CA THR A 131 -38.33 -6.58 12.59
C THR A 131 -38.86 -5.30 13.23
N PHE A 132 -39.99 -4.81 12.73
CA PHE A 132 -40.73 -3.68 13.30
C PHE A 132 -42.17 -4.10 13.58
N ALA A 133 -42.75 -3.68 14.70
CA ALA A 133 -44.18 -3.87 14.95
C ALA A 133 -45.00 -2.82 14.18
N PHE A 134 -46.13 -3.23 13.59
CA PHE A 134 -47.02 -2.31 12.88
C PHE A 134 -47.83 -1.47 13.86
N ASP A 135 -47.99 -0.19 13.54
CA ASP A 135 -48.88 0.75 14.21
C ASP A 135 -49.96 1.20 13.21
N ASP A 136 -51.23 1.01 13.58
CA ASP A 136 -52.39 1.26 12.72
C ASP A 136 -52.74 2.76 12.53
N GLY A 137 -51.98 3.65 13.18
CA GLY A 137 -52.06 5.10 13.01
C GLY A 137 -51.68 5.56 11.60
N THR A 138 -52.57 6.29 10.94
CA THR A 138 -52.37 6.77 9.55
C THR A 138 -51.79 8.19 9.45
N THR A 139 -51.63 8.89 10.57
CA THR A 139 -50.99 10.21 10.60
C THR A 139 -49.47 10.02 10.66
N MET A 140 -48.76 10.58 9.67
CA MET A 140 -47.29 10.56 9.65
C MET A 140 -46.72 11.36 10.81
N ALA A 141 -46.20 10.63 11.79
CA ALA A 141 -45.49 11.08 12.97
C ALA A 141 -44.66 9.90 13.49
N ASP A 142 -43.88 10.13 14.54
CA ASP A 142 -43.10 9.08 15.19
C ASP A 142 -44.01 7.88 15.58
N PRO A 143 -43.71 6.66 15.07
CA PRO A 143 -44.44 5.46 15.42
C PRO A 143 -44.08 4.92 16.83
N GLY A 144 -42.98 5.38 17.43
CA GLY A 144 -42.42 4.89 18.69
C GLY A 144 -41.33 3.83 18.48
N ALA A 145 -40.47 3.62 19.48
CA ALA A 145 -39.31 2.72 19.34
C ALA A 145 -39.68 1.31 18.87
N GLY A 146 -39.00 0.82 17.83
CA GLY A 146 -39.20 -0.53 17.27
C GLY A 146 -40.48 -0.72 16.44
N THR A 147 -41.18 0.36 16.08
CA THR A 147 -42.43 0.28 15.31
C THR A 147 -42.34 1.00 13.96
N TRP A 148 -43.31 0.71 13.10
CA TRP A 148 -43.51 1.39 11.83
C TRP A 148 -45.00 1.61 11.56
N ARG A 149 -45.31 2.63 10.76
CA ARG A 149 -46.68 2.93 10.33
C ARG A 149 -46.74 3.33 8.85
N ALA A 150 -47.91 3.20 8.25
CA ALA A 150 -48.19 3.68 6.90
C ALA A 150 -49.15 4.87 6.93
N ASN A 151 -48.99 5.82 6.01
CA ASN A 151 -49.84 7.02 5.97
C ASN A 151 -51.27 6.80 5.46
N ASN A 152 -51.68 5.53 5.30
CA ASN A 152 -52.97 5.14 4.76
C ASN A 152 -53.41 3.82 5.38
N SER A 153 -54.71 3.67 5.66
CA SER A 153 -55.28 2.45 6.24
C SER A 153 -55.28 1.27 5.24
N THR A 154 -55.15 1.55 3.95
CA THR A 154 -54.92 0.54 2.92
C THR A 154 -53.48 0.63 2.44
N LEU A 155 -52.69 -0.41 2.72
CA LEU A 155 -51.25 -0.38 2.45
C LEU A 155 -50.91 -0.14 0.98
N GLY A 156 -51.66 -0.74 0.05
CA GLY A 156 -51.48 -0.53 -1.39
C GLY A 156 -51.80 0.87 -1.91
N SER A 157 -52.21 1.80 -1.03
CA SER A 157 -52.41 3.22 -1.32
C SER A 157 -51.59 4.13 -0.41
N ALA A 158 -50.64 3.56 0.34
CA ALA A 158 -49.70 4.32 1.14
C ALA A 158 -48.64 4.95 0.25
N THR A 159 -48.50 6.27 0.37
CA THR A 159 -47.46 7.06 -0.34
C THR A 159 -46.26 7.36 0.55
N ALA A 160 -46.34 7.01 1.85
CA ALA A 160 -45.23 7.11 2.79
C ALA A 160 -45.38 6.10 3.93
N ILE A 161 -44.24 5.68 4.48
CA ILE A 161 -44.15 4.94 5.75
C ILE A 161 -43.24 5.68 6.72
N GLY A 162 -43.57 5.61 8.01
CA GLY A 162 -42.75 6.10 9.10
C GLY A 162 -42.15 4.91 9.82
N ILE A 163 -40.84 4.90 10.03
CA ILE A 163 -40.12 3.87 10.78
C ILE A 163 -39.37 4.55 11.91
N SER A 164 -39.42 4.02 13.12
CA SER A 164 -38.62 4.58 14.21
C SER A 164 -37.13 4.48 13.92
N ALA A 165 -36.37 5.51 14.31
CA ALA A 165 -34.92 5.47 14.24
C ALA A 165 -34.36 4.47 15.27
N LEU A 166 -35.10 4.21 16.36
CA LEU A 166 -34.69 3.28 17.40
C LEU A 166 -35.27 1.89 17.14
N ASP A 167 -34.44 0.85 17.32
CA ASP A 167 -34.93 -0.52 17.37
C ASP A 167 -35.71 -0.81 18.68
N ALA A 168 -36.21 -2.04 18.84
CA ALA A 168 -36.95 -2.44 20.05
C ALA A 168 -36.11 -2.43 21.34
N ASN A 169 -34.77 -2.33 21.25
CA ASN A 169 -33.84 -2.23 22.36
C ASN A 169 -33.41 -0.78 22.66
N GLY A 170 -33.80 0.18 21.81
CA GLY A 170 -33.45 1.60 21.94
C GLY A 170 -32.16 2.00 21.23
N ASP A 171 -31.63 1.16 20.33
CA ASP A 171 -30.43 1.45 19.55
C ASP A 171 -30.79 2.19 18.24
N ASP A 172 -30.09 3.29 17.94
CA ASP A 172 -30.31 4.13 16.75
C ASP A 172 -29.81 3.47 15.46
N GLN A 173 -30.69 3.39 14.46
CA GLN A 173 -30.52 2.76 13.14
C GLN A 173 -30.58 3.77 11.97
N SER A 174 -30.69 5.07 12.26
CA SER A 174 -30.88 6.15 11.27
C SER A 174 -29.83 6.14 10.15
N ASP A 175 -28.55 6.21 10.50
CA ASP A 175 -27.42 6.20 9.55
C ASP A 175 -27.46 5.00 8.60
N PHE A 176 -27.78 3.83 9.16
CA PHE A 176 -27.87 2.60 8.38
C PHE A 176 -29.04 2.64 7.39
N LEU A 177 -30.23 3.04 7.83
CA LEU A 177 -31.42 3.10 6.99
C LEU A 177 -31.27 4.15 5.89
N VAL A 178 -30.67 5.31 6.19
CA VAL A 178 -30.37 6.36 5.20
C VAL A 178 -29.37 5.85 4.15
N SER A 179 -28.38 5.06 4.54
CA SER A 179 -27.38 4.53 3.60
C SER A 179 -27.98 3.65 2.48
N ARG A 180 -29.17 3.06 2.68
CA ARG A 180 -29.88 2.25 1.67
C ARG A 180 -30.54 3.09 0.56
N PHE A 181 -30.49 4.42 0.67
CA PHE A 181 -31.14 5.37 -0.26
C PHE A 181 -30.13 6.24 -1.02
N LEU A 182 -28.86 5.84 -1.05
CA LEU A 182 -27.77 6.59 -1.70
C LEU A 182 -27.80 6.56 -3.24
N SER A 183 -28.61 5.70 -3.86
CA SER A 183 -28.72 5.63 -5.34
C SER A 183 -29.19 6.95 -5.95
N THR A 184 -28.70 7.24 -7.15
CA THR A 184 -29.12 8.41 -7.97
C THR A 184 -30.40 8.15 -8.77
N SER A 185 -30.89 6.91 -8.82
CA SER A 185 -32.15 6.52 -9.47
C SER A 185 -33.37 7.22 -8.85
N THR A 186 -34.41 7.45 -9.65
CA THR A 186 -35.71 7.97 -9.19
C THR A 186 -36.34 7.06 -8.13
N HIS A 187 -36.11 5.75 -8.24
CA HIS A 187 -36.43 4.76 -7.21
C HIS A 187 -35.12 4.32 -6.55
N LYS A 188 -34.92 4.75 -5.30
CA LYS A 188 -33.65 4.65 -4.57
C LYS A 188 -33.50 3.34 -3.82
N CYS A 189 -34.61 2.81 -3.31
CA CYS A 189 -34.62 1.60 -2.51
C CYS A 189 -35.86 0.77 -2.85
N ARG A 190 -35.71 -0.54 -2.81
CA ARG A 190 -36.81 -1.50 -2.88
C ARG A 190 -37.05 -2.08 -1.50
N ILE A 191 -38.28 -2.03 -1.04
CA ILE A 191 -38.67 -2.41 0.32
C ILE A 191 -39.59 -3.62 0.21
N VAL A 192 -39.16 -4.73 0.80
CA VAL A 192 -39.99 -5.92 0.98
C VAL A 192 -40.46 -5.96 2.42
N ILE A 193 -41.77 -6.14 2.62
CA ILE A 193 -42.39 -6.27 3.94
C ILE A 193 -43.03 -7.66 4.00
N ALA A 194 -42.77 -8.39 5.09
CA ALA A 194 -43.28 -9.73 5.30
C ALA A 194 -43.94 -9.89 6.67
N GLU A 195 -45.13 -10.47 6.70
CA GLU A 195 -45.89 -10.77 7.92
C GLU A 195 -46.65 -12.09 7.68
N GLY A 196 -46.71 -12.98 8.68
CA GLY A 196 -47.53 -14.20 8.60
C GLY A 196 -47.21 -15.17 7.44
N GLY A 197 -46.04 -15.05 6.81
CA GLY A 197 -45.67 -15.81 5.60
C GLY A 197 -46.18 -15.20 4.28
N VAL A 198 -46.81 -14.02 4.33
CA VAL A 198 -47.18 -13.19 3.19
C VAL A 198 -46.11 -12.11 2.98
N THR A 199 -45.78 -11.82 1.72
CA THR A 199 -44.80 -10.79 1.35
C THR A 199 -45.44 -9.78 0.40
N THR A 200 -45.19 -8.50 0.65
CA THR A 200 -45.47 -7.37 -0.26
C THR A 200 -44.17 -6.64 -0.59
N GLU A 201 -44.16 -5.93 -1.71
CA GLU A 201 -43.02 -5.10 -2.12
C GLU A 201 -43.49 -3.71 -2.58
N VAL A 202 -42.64 -2.69 -2.41
CA VAL A 202 -42.83 -1.33 -2.93
C VAL A 202 -41.49 -0.67 -3.24
N LEU A 203 -41.47 0.25 -4.20
CA LEU A 203 -40.32 1.10 -4.49
C LEU A 203 -40.42 2.43 -3.73
N ALA A 204 -39.30 2.87 -3.19
CA ALA A 204 -39.17 4.11 -2.45
C ALA A 204 -38.31 5.13 -3.19
N THR A 205 -38.71 6.40 -3.14
CA THR A 205 -38.13 7.50 -3.93
C THR A 205 -37.30 8.46 -3.10
N ALA A 206 -37.53 8.51 -1.79
CA ALA A 206 -36.77 9.35 -0.86
C ALA A 206 -36.87 8.82 0.58
N ILE A 207 -35.91 9.23 1.42
CA ILE A 207 -35.97 9.08 2.88
C ILE A 207 -35.66 10.44 3.51
N THR A 208 -36.33 10.78 4.60
CA THR A 208 -36.10 11.99 5.39
C THR A 208 -35.95 11.59 6.85
N ASP A 209 -34.86 12.02 7.47
CA ASP A 209 -34.61 11.85 8.89
C ASP A 209 -35.26 13.00 9.68
N ASN A 210 -36.16 12.67 10.61
CA ASN A 210 -36.84 13.63 11.49
C ASN A 210 -36.31 13.56 12.94
N GLY A 211 -35.13 12.98 13.17
CA GLY A 211 -34.52 12.76 14.48
C GLY A 211 -34.90 11.40 15.03
N ASP A 212 -36.00 11.32 15.79
CA ASP A 212 -36.40 10.08 16.48
C ASP A 212 -37.03 9.03 15.53
N TRP A 213 -37.33 9.40 14.28
CA TRP A 213 -37.94 8.54 13.27
C TRP A 213 -37.63 8.99 11.84
N LEU A 214 -37.71 8.05 10.89
CA LEU A 214 -37.47 8.28 9.47
C LEU A 214 -38.78 8.18 8.68
N GLN A 215 -39.00 9.14 7.78
CA GLN A 215 -40.08 9.10 6.80
C GLN A 215 -39.53 8.61 5.46
N ILE A 216 -40.08 7.52 4.94
CA ILE A 216 -39.76 7.00 3.61
C ILE A 216 -40.91 7.33 2.67
N THR A 217 -40.59 7.97 1.55
CA THR A 217 -41.53 8.28 0.48
C THR A 217 -41.62 7.10 -0.49
N LEU A 218 -42.84 6.67 -0.79
CA LEU A 218 -43.15 5.51 -1.62
C LEU A 218 -43.75 5.92 -2.96
N ASP A 219 -43.49 5.13 -4.00
CA ASP A 219 -44.24 5.16 -5.26
C ASP A 219 -45.42 4.19 -5.13
N ASP A 220 -46.61 4.74 -4.86
CA ASP A 220 -47.82 3.95 -4.59
C ASP A 220 -48.31 3.15 -5.80
N ALA A 221 -47.86 3.48 -7.01
CA ALA A 221 -48.14 2.68 -8.21
C ALA A 221 -47.34 1.36 -8.27
N THR A 222 -46.33 1.19 -7.41
CA THR A 222 -45.38 0.06 -7.45
C THR A 222 -45.65 -1.01 -6.41
N TRP A 223 -46.71 -0.87 -5.61
CA TRP A 223 -47.09 -1.88 -4.62
C TRP A 223 -47.42 -3.22 -5.28
N GLU A 224 -46.69 -4.25 -4.90
CA GLU A 224 -46.95 -5.63 -5.30
C GLU A 224 -47.51 -6.42 -4.12
N ASN A 225 -48.67 -7.06 -4.30
CA ASN A 225 -49.31 -7.95 -3.32
C ASN A 225 -49.76 -7.30 -1.98
N ALA A 226 -49.78 -5.97 -1.89
CA ALA A 226 -50.16 -5.25 -0.67
C ALA A 226 -51.59 -5.54 -0.18
N ALA A 227 -52.53 -5.83 -1.09
CA ALA A 227 -53.92 -6.15 -0.74
C ALA A 227 -54.07 -7.50 0.00
N SER A 228 -53.06 -8.37 -0.08
CA SER A 228 -53.03 -9.67 0.61
C SER A 228 -52.44 -9.56 2.02
N MET A 229 -51.86 -8.42 2.39
CA MET A 229 -51.24 -8.19 3.70
C MET A 229 -52.27 -7.61 4.67
N ALA A 230 -52.68 -8.42 5.65
CA ALA A 230 -53.75 -8.09 6.58
C ALA A 230 -53.18 -7.61 7.93
N LEU A 231 -52.48 -6.48 7.92
CA LEU A 231 -51.83 -5.94 9.11
C LEU A 231 -52.85 -5.45 10.15
N ALA A 232 -52.66 -5.90 11.39
CA ALA A 232 -53.27 -5.38 12.60
C ALA A 232 -52.21 -4.67 13.46
N ASP A 233 -52.68 -3.80 14.35
CA ASP A 233 -51.82 -3.15 15.34
C ASP A 233 -50.98 -4.18 16.12
N GLU A 234 -49.72 -3.85 16.39
CA GLU A 234 -48.67 -4.69 17.01
C GLU A 234 -48.14 -5.86 16.16
N ASP A 235 -48.60 -6.07 14.92
CA ASP A 235 -48.12 -7.18 14.08
C ASP A 235 -46.62 -7.05 13.75
N ALA A 236 -45.86 -8.12 14.01
CA ALA A 236 -44.42 -8.16 13.76
C ALA A 236 -44.12 -8.32 12.27
N CYS A 237 -43.64 -7.26 11.64
CA CYS A 237 -43.31 -7.20 10.22
C CYS A 237 -41.80 -7.28 10.00
N VAL A 238 -41.38 -8.10 9.05
CA VAL A 238 -39.99 -8.21 8.62
C VAL A 238 -39.77 -7.36 7.37
N PHE A 239 -38.87 -6.39 7.48
CA PHE A 239 -38.44 -5.50 6.42
C PHE A 239 -37.14 -5.99 5.80
N ARG A 240 -37.04 -5.90 4.47
CA ARG A 240 -35.78 -6.03 3.74
C ARG A 240 -35.65 -4.84 2.81
N PHE A 241 -34.56 -4.11 2.99
CA PHE A 241 -34.17 -2.99 2.14
C PHE A 241 -33.14 -3.50 1.13
N ALA A 242 -33.43 -3.37 -0.16
CA ALA A 242 -32.50 -3.67 -1.23
C ALA A 242 -32.18 -2.37 -1.98
N GLU A 243 -30.91 -1.99 -1.99
CA GLU A 243 -30.42 -0.91 -2.85
C GLU A 243 -30.67 -1.31 -4.31
N ARG A 244 -31.26 -0.40 -5.08
CA ARG A 244 -31.35 -0.55 -6.54
C ARG A 244 -30.07 0.05 -7.11
N GLY A 245 -29.35 -0.71 -7.94
CA GLY A 245 -28.21 -0.17 -8.67
C GLY A 245 -28.63 1.01 -9.52
N ASP A 246 -27.72 1.96 -9.74
CA ASP A 246 -27.92 3.02 -10.72
C ASP A 246 -28.28 2.38 -12.07
N ALA A 247 -29.21 2.99 -12.81
CA ALA A 247 -29.45 2.55 -14.18
C ALA A 247 -28.11 2.66 -14.92
N GLY A 248 -27.69 1.59 -15.62
CA GLY A 248 -26.54 1.70 -16.51
C GLY A 248 -26.78 2.86 -17.47
N GLU A 249 -25.79 3.72 -17.66
CA GLU A 249 -25.87 4.70 -18.74
C GLU A 249 -26.18 3.96 -20.04
N ASP A 250 -27.02 4.55 -20.89
CA ASP A 250 -27.25 4.04 -22.24
C ASP A 250 -25.89 3.76 -22.89
N GLY A 251 -25.77 2.61 -23.57
CA GLY A 251 -24.54 2.30 -24.29
C GLY A 251 -24.21 3.45 -25.24
N ALA A 252 -22.95 3.89 -25.25
CA ALA A 252 -22.49 5.00 -26.07
C ALA A 252 -23.14 4.95 -27.46
N ASP A 253 -23.72 6.08 -27.88
CA ASP A 253 -24.23 6.23 -29.24
C ASP A 253 -23.14 5.76 -30.22
N GLY A 254 -23.57 5.02 -31.25
CA GLY A 254 -22.63 4.58 -32.28
C GLY A 254 -21.88 5.79 -32.84
N ALA A 255 -20.56 5.66 -33.03
CA ALA A 255 -19.70 6.75 -33.49
C ALA A 255 -20.39 7.62 -34.55
N ASP A 256 -20.44 8.93 -34.29
CA ASP A 256 -21.00 9.89 -35.22
C ASP A 256 -20.44 9.63 -36.62
N GLY A 257 -21.32 9.61 -37.62
CA GLY A 257 -20.85 9.62 -39.00
C GLY A 257 -19.95 10.83 -39.19
N VAL A 258 -18.85 10.66 -39.96
CA VAL A 258 -17.91 11.73 -40.34
C VAL A 258 -18.67 13.04 -40.51
N ASP A 259 -18.30 14.08 -39.75
CA ASP A 259 -18.91 15.39 -39.85
C ASP A 259 -19.09 15.77 -41.32
N GLY A 260 -20.31 16.11 -41.69
CA GLY A 260 -20.54 16.74 -42.98
C GLY A 260 -19.68 18.00 -43.05
N ILE A 261 -19.13 18.29 -44.24
CA ILE A 261 -18.35 19.50 -44.51
C ILE A 261 -19.03 20.69 -43.81
N ASP A 262 -18.29 21.39 -42.94
CA ASP A 262 -18.79 22.55 -42.22
C ASP A 262 -19.60 23.45 -43.16
N GLY A 263 -20.83 23.73 -42.77
CA GLY A 263 -21.74 24.57 -43.55
C GLY A 263 -21.16 25.99 -43.67
N LEU A 264 -21.40 26.60 -44.84
CA LEU A 264 -20.99 27.99 -45.13
C LEU A 264 -21.46 28.94 -44.00
N GLY A 265 -20.54 29.77 -43.48
CA GLY A 265 -20.73 30.73 -42.40
C GLY A 265 -19.57 31.75 -42.27
N TRP A 266 -19.56 32.54 -41.19
CA TRP A 266 -18.60 33.64 -41.00
C TRP A 266 -17.16 33.14 -40.91
N THR A 267 -16.32 33.54 -41.87
CA THR A 267 -14.93 33.09 -41.99
C THR A 267 -13.92 34.01 -41.29
N GLY A 268 -14.36 35.16 -40.76
CA GLY A 268 -13.52 36.05 -39.94
C GLY A 268 -13.92 37.53 -39.97
N GLY A 269 -13.20 38.37 -39.22
CA GLY A 269 -13.42 39.83 -39.23
C GLY A 269 -12.14 40.63 -38.97
N ALA A 270 -12.05 41.83 -39.54
CA ALA A 270 -10.89 42.72 -39.43
C ALA A 270 -11.27 44.20 -39.32
N TYR A 271 -10.51 44.96 -38.52
CA TYR A 271 -10.65 46.41 -38.37
C TYR A 271 -9.48 47.15 -39.04
N ASN A 272 -9.79 48.13 -39.89
CA ASN A 272 -8.77 48.99 -40.50
C ASN A 272 -8.77 50.36 -39.83
N ALA A 273 -7.76 50.62 -38.99
CA ALA A 273 -7.62 51.89 -38.26
C ALA A 273 -7.45 53.12 -39.15
N GLY A 274 -6.96 52.97 -40.38
CA GLY A 274 -6.80 54.08 -41.34
C GLY A 274 -8.13 54.57 -41.93
N THR A 275 -9.12 53.68 -42.07
CA THR A 275 -10.43 53.99 -42.65
C THR A 275 -11.60 53.85 -41.67
N GLY A 276 -11.34 53.37 -40.45
CA GLY A 276 -12.33 53.15 -39.39
C GLY A 276 -13.41 52.10 -39.70
N VAL A 277 -13.20 51.29 -40.75
CA VAL A 277 -14.15 50.28 -41.22
C VAL A 277 -13.83 48.92 -40.58
N VAL A 278 -14.87 48.23 -40.12
CA VAL A 278 -14.83 46.82 -39.71
C VAL A 278 -15.44 45.98 -40.82
N THR A 279 -14.76 44.92 -41.25
CA THR A 279 -15.27 43.97 -42.26
C THR A 279 -15.48 42.61 -41.63
N PHE A 280 -16.66 42.02 -41.88
CA PHE A 280 -16.98 40.63 -41.54
C PHE A 280 -17.05 39.82 -42.83
N ALA A 281 -16.18 38.82 -42.96
CA ALA A 281 -16.11 37.90 -44.09
C ALA A 281 -16.96 36.66 -43.80
N SER A 282 -17.66 36.18 -44.82
CA SER A 282 -18.47 34.96 -44.77
C SER A 282 -18.41 34.26 -46.12
N ASP A 283 -18.39 32.93 -46.12
CA ASP A 283 -18.41 32.11 -47.34
C ASP A 283 -19.84 31.72 -47.77
N ASP A 284 -20.86 32.09 -47.00
CA ASP A 284 -22.29 32.01 -47.36
C ASP A 284 -22.83 33.25 -48.12
N GLY A 285 -21.94 34.21 -48.44
CA GLY A 285 -22.28 35.45 -49.14
C GLY A 285 -22.96 36.51 -48.27
N LEU A 286 -23.08 36.31 -46.96
CA LEU A 286 -23.62 37.29 -46.00
C LEU A 286 -22.56 38.27 -45.46
N GLY A 287 -21.32 38.20 -45.95
CA GLY A 287 -20.24 39.12 -45.58
C GLY A 287 -20.63 40.59 -45.78
N PHE A 288 -20.38 41.43 -44.79
CA PHE A 288 -20.62 42.86 -44.87
C PHE A 288 -19.52 43.65 -44.18
N SER A 289 -19.28 44.87 -44.66
CA SER A 289 -18.44 45.85 -43.99
C SER A 289 -19.30 46.97 -43.44
N THR A 290 -18.91 47.50 -42.29
CA THR A 290 -19.50 48.73 -41.76
C THR A 290 -19.10 49.94 -42.63
N GLY A 291 -19.75 51.08 -42.41
CA GLY A 291 -19.15 52.36 -42.80
C GLY A 291 -17.93 52.69 -41.93
N ASP A 292 -17.34 53.87 -42.12
CA ASP A 292 -16.36 54.40 -41.16
C ASP A 292 -17.08 54.57 -39.81
N LEU A 293 -16.64 53.80 -38.81
CA LEU A 293 -17.20 53.80 -37.47
C LEU A 293 -16.59 54.89 -36.58
N ARG A 294 -15.59 55.62 -37.08
CA ARG A 294 -15.11 56.83 -36.41
C ARG A 294 -16.17 57.90 -36.63
N GLY A 295 -16.83 58.33 -35.55
CA GLY A 295 -17.85 59.38 -35.62
C GLY A 295 -17.29 60.66 -36.24
N ALA A 296 -18.13 61.40 -36.97
CA ALA A 296 -17.79 62.76 -37.37
C ALA A 296 -17.66 63.64 -36.13
N ASP A 297 -16.64 64.50 -36.09
CA ASP A 297 -16.61 65.60 -35.12
C ASP A 297 -17.89 66.45 -35.29
N GLY A 298 -18.53 66.79 -34.17
CA GLY A 298 -19.78 67.55 -34.18
C GLY A 298 -19.62 68.93 -34.81
N ALA A 299 -20.66 69.40 -35.49
CA ALA A 299 -20.68 70.73 -36.11
C ALA A 299 -20.53 71.86 -35.08
N ASP A 300 -19.75 72.88 -35.43
CA ASP A 300 -19.64 74.13 -34.67
C ASP A 300 -21.02 74.82 -34.52
N GLY A 301 -21.37 75.20 -33.30
CA GLY A 301 -22.52 76.04 -33.02
C GLY A 301 -22.25 77.50 -33.36
N ALA A 302 -23.23 78.20 -33.93
CA ALA A 302 -23.13 79.61 -34.28
C ALA A 302 -22.92 80.51 -33.04
N ASP A 303 -22.03 81.50 -33.18
CA ASP A 303 -21.67 82.47 -32.15
C ASP A 303 -22.85 83.30 -31.64
N GLY A 304 -23.00 83.34 -30.32
CA GLY A 304 -23.79 84.34 -29.59
C GLY A 304 -22.87 85.43 -29.03
N VAL A 305 -23.31 86.70 -29.10
CA VAL A 305 -22.53 87.84 -28.62
C VAL A 305 -22.69 88.09 -27.11
N ASP A 306 -21.56 88.49 -26.51
CA ASP A 306 -21.23 88.98 -25.16
C ASP A 306 -20.76 88.01 -24.05
N GLY A 307 -19.62 88.41 -23.46
CA GLY A 307 -19.07 87.95 -22.18
C GLY A 307 -17.55 87.76 -22.22
N ALA A 308 -16.75 88.76 -21.81
CA ALA A 308 -15.29 88.65 -21.75
C ALA A 308 -14.83 87.44 -20.90
N PRO A 309 -14.08 86.46 -21.46
CA PRO A 309 -13.56 85.36 -20.67
C PRO A 309 -12.48 85.85 -19.71
N GLY A 310 -12.66 85.53 -18.42
CA GLY A 310 -11.60 85.59 -17.43
C GLY A 310 -10.51 84.58 -17.76
N SER A 311 -9.26 85.02 -17.60
CA SER A 311 -8.00 84.28 -17.76
C SER A 311 -8.05 82.80 -17.33
N SER A 312 -8.11 81.88 -18.28
CA SER A 312 -7.84 80.44 -18.08
C SER A 312 -6.65 79.90 -18.88
N ASP A 313 -5.87 80.77 -19.53
CA ASP A 313 -4.54 80.40 -20.05
C ASP A 313 -3.54 80.45 -18.90
N VAL A 314 -3.21 79.29 -18.33
CA VAL A 314 -2.07 79.11 -17.42
C VAL A 314 -0.76 78.80 -18.17
N VAL A 315 -0.77 79.01 -19.50
CA VAL A 315 0.39 78.89 -20.39
C VAL A 315 0.92 80.29 -20.69
N GLY A 316 2.21 80.52 -20.58
CA GLY A 316 2.86 81.75 -21.05
C GLY A 316 4.05 81.44 -21.93
N THR A 317 4.39 82.36 -22.81
CA THR A 317 5.54 82.22 -23.71
C THR A 317 6.60 83.26 -23.37
N SER A 318 7.88 82.96 -23.60
CA SER A 318 8.97 83.91 -23.37
C SER A 318 10.05 83.79 -24.42
N THR A 319 10.44 84.92 -25.00
CA THR A 319 11.61 84.99 -25.89
C THR A 319 12.87 85.45 -25.18
N THR A 320 12.93 85.35 -23.85
CA THR A 320 14.10 85.76 -23.07
C THR A 320 15.25 84.80 -23.33
N SER A 321 16.35 85.30 -23.86
CA SER A 321 17.55 84.50 -24.10
C SER A 321 18.20 84.11 -22.77
N LEU A 322 18.04 82.85 -22.36
CA LEU A 322 18.51 82.35 -21.07
C LEU A 322 19.28 81.05 -21.25
N ALA A 323 20.42 80.96 -20.56
CA ALA A 323 21.16 79.71 -20.44
C ALA A 323 20.44 78.75 -19.48
N ILE A 324 20.21 77.52 -19.92
CA ILE A 324 19.68 76.43 -19.09
C ILE A 324 20.63 76.20 -17.92
N GLY A 325 20.11 76.34 -16.71
CA GLY A 325 20.88 76.13 -15.47
C GLY A 325 20.01 76.40 -14.25
N THR A 326 20.47 75.91 -13.10
CA THR A 326 19.78 76.10 -11.81
C THR A 326 19.98 77.51 -11.25
N GLY A 327 19.22 77.84 -10.20
CA GLY A 327 19.16 79.16 -9.57
C GLY A 327 18.10 80.07 -10.18
N THR A 328 18.02 81.31 -9.68
CA THR A 328 17.01 82.28 -10.12
C THR A 328 17.19 82.66 -11.59
N LYS A 329 16.11 82.49 -12.37
CA LYS A 329 16.01 82.89 -13.78
C LYS A 329 14.83 83.84 -13.93
N THR A 330 15.07 84.95 -14.63
CA THR A 330 14.04 85.97 -14.87
C THR A 330 13.60 85.90 -16.33
N PHE A 331 12.34 85.52 -16.56
CA PHE A 331 11.69 85.50 -17.87
C PHE A 331 10.84 86.75 -18.06
N THR A 332 10.92 87.33 -19.25
CA THR A 332 9.92 88.27 -19.75
C THR A 332 8.85 87.47 -20.51
N ILE A 333 7.68 87.35 -19.90
CA ILE A 333 6.49 86.68 -20.43
C ILE A 333 5.85 87.59 -21.46
N ALA A 334 5.56 87.06 -22.64
CA ALA A 334 4.94 87.82 -23.74
C ALA A 334 3.55 88.32 -23.35
N GLU A 335 2.90 87.63 -22.42
CA GLU A 335 1.52 87.87 -22.02
C GLU A 335 1.41 88.32 -20.56
N THR A 336 0.37 89.10 -20.28
CA THR A 336 0.17 89.69 -18.96
C THR A 336 -0.69 88.79 -18.07
N ASN A 337 -0.18 88.50 -16.87
CA ASN A 337 -0.96 87.99 -15.73
C ASN A 337 -1.63 86.62 -15.95
N ARG A 338 -0.85 85.59 -16.32
CA ARG A 338 -1.29 84.19 -16.56
C ARG A 338 -1.77 83.43 -15.30
N GLY A 339 -1.99 84.12 -14.18
CA GLY A 339 -2.55 83.54 -12.95
C GLY A 339 -1.57 82.71 -12.09
N TRP A 340 -0.27 82.69 -12.40
CA TRP A 340 0.72 81.99 -11.58
C TRP A 340 0.96 82.70 -10.24
N GLY A 341 0.63 82.04 -9.13
CA GLY A 341 0.89 82.54 -7.78
C GLY A 341 2.34 82.32 -7.33
N LEU A 342 2.79 83.11 -6.35
CA LEU A 342 4.05 82.84 -5.63
C LEU A 342 3.99 81.43 -5.03
N GLY A 343 5.07 80.66 -5.18
CA GLY A 343 5.13 79.28 -4.73
C GLY A 343 4.55 78.25 -5.71
N ALA A 344 3.93 78.67 -6.82
CA ALA A 344 3.57 77.74 -7.89
C ALA A 344 4.84 77.18 -8.53
N ARG A 345 4.81 75.93 -8.96
CA ARG A 345 5.92 75.32 -9.70
C ARG A 345 5.62 75.35 -11.19
N LEU A 346 6.56 75.86 -11.98
CA LEU A 346 6.42 76.00 -13.43
C LEU A 346 7.57 75.32 -14.16
N ARG A 347 7.28 74.77 -15.34
CA ARG A 347 8.28 74.31 -16.31
C ARG A 347 8.30 75.25 -17.51
N ALA A 348 9.46 75.82 -17.80
CA ALA A 348 9.80 76.52 -19.04
C ALA A 348 10.51 75.55 -19.99
N ALA A 349 9.86 75.10 -21.05
CA ALA A 349 10.44 74.20 -22.06
C ALA A 349 10.63 74.94 -23.39
N SER A 350 11.65 74.58 -24.16
CA SER A 350 11.82 75.13 -25.52
C SER A 350 10.73 74.63 -26.45
N ASP A 351 10.16 75.52 -27.25
CA ASP A 351 9.18 75.19 -28.29
C ASP A 351 9.79 74.35 -29.40
N ALA A 352 11.07 74.57 -29.71
CA ALA A 352 11.79 73.78 -30.69
C ALA A 352 12.11 72.36 -30.20
N ASP A 353 12.37 72.18 -28.90
CA ASP A 353 12.67 70.88 -28.30
C ASP A 353 12.31 70.84 -26.80
N GLY A 354 11.21 70.16 -26.48
CA GLY A 354 10.71 70.01 -25.11
C GLY A 354 11.64 69.24 -24.15
N ALA A 355 12.71 68.59 -24.65
CA ALA A 355 13.75 68.00 -23.80
C ALA A 355 14.67 69.06 -23.16
N ASN A 356 14.75 70.26 -23.76
CA ASN A 356 15.45 71.41 -23.20
C ASN A 356 14.48 72.23 -22.33
N PHE A 357 14.62 72.15 -21.02
CA PHE A 357 13.72 72.83 -20.10
C PHE A 357 14.39 73.30 -18.79
N MET A 358 13.75 74.25 -18.13
CA MET A 358 14.05 74.69 -16.78
C MET A 358 12.75 74.65 -15.97
N GLU A 359 12.77 73.98 -14.82
CA GLU A 359 11.62 73.88 -13.92
C GLU A 359 12.01 74.38 -12.54
N GLY A 360 11.10 75.11 -11.91
CA GLY A 360 11.34 75.71 -10.60
C GLY A 360 10.12 76.38 -10.02
N VAL A 361 10.29 76.92 -8.82
CA VAL A 361 9.23 77.59 -8.07
C VAL A 361 9.22 79.09 -8.37
N VAL A 362 8.03 79.66 -8.55
CA VAL A 362 7.83 81.11 -8.74
C VAL A 362 8.21 81.85 -7.46
N THR A 363 9.27 82.65 -7.54
CA THR A 363 9.72 83.52 -6.43
C THR A 363 9.22 84.95 -6.57
N ALA A 364 8.91 85.39 -7.79
CA ALA A 364 8.24 86.66 -8.08
C ALA A 364 7.51 86.59 -9.42
N TYR A 365 6.30 87.15 -9.53
CA TYR A 365 5.65 87.37 -10.83
C TYR A 365 4.85 88.67 -10.79
N SER A 366 5.21 89.62 -11.64
CA SER A 366 4.53 90.92 -11.72
C SER A 366 4.56 91.46 -13.15
N GLY A 367 3.40 91.84 -13.66
CA GLY A 367 3.24 92.30 -15.05
C GLY A 367 3.64 91.20 -16.03
N THR A 368 4.74 91.42 -16.74
CA THR A 368 5.34 90.47 -17.70
C THR A 368 6.64 89.85 -17.19
N THR A 369 7.06 90.11 -15.95
CA THR A 369 8.34 89.62 -15.43
C THR A 369 8.11 88.49 -14.43
N LEU A 370 8.57 87.29 -14.78
CA LEU A 370 8.51 86.08 -13.98
C LEU A 370 9.91 85.70 -13.48
N GLU A 371 10.08 85.48 -12.18
CA GLU A 371 11.27 84.87 -11.59
C GLU A 371 10.97 83.44 -11.14
N LEU A 372 11.72 82.50 -11.68
CA LEU A 372 11.72 81.10 -11.28
C LEU A 372 13.03 80.77 -10.57
N ASN A 373 12.95 80.24 -9.36
CA ASN A 373 14.08 79.57 -8.73
C ASN A 373 14.18 78.15 -9.29
N VAL A 374 14.99 77.99 -10.35
CA VAL A 374 15.13 76.74 -11.10
C VAL A 374 15.96 75.75 -10.29
N ASP A 375 15.38 74.62 -9.96
CA ASP A 375 16.01 73.51 -9.23
C ASP A 375 16.12 72.25 -10.10
N ILE A 376 15.40 72.17 -11.23
CA ILE A 376 15.47 71.07 -12.20
C ILE A 376 15.70 71.63 -13.60
N VAL A 377 16.58 71.00 -14.36
CA VAL A 377 16.82 71.32 -15.78
C VAL A 377 16.86 70.06 -16.63
N GLY A 378 16.46 70.17 -17.89
CA GLY A 378 16.69 69.19 -18.94
C GLY A 378 17.46 69.83 -20.09
N GLY A 379 18.41 69.10 -20.67
CA GLY A 379 19.21 69.60 -21.80
C GLY A 379 20.24 70.66 -21.43
N SER A 380 20.71 71.42 -22.43
CA SER A 380 21.74 72.47 -22.26
C SER A 380 21.65 73.52 -23.37
N GLY A 381 22.29 74.68 -23.19
CA GLY A 381 22.33 75.75 -24.20
C GLY A 381 21.70 77.06 -23.73
N THR A 382 21.68 78.07 -24.61
CA THR A 382 21.02 79.36 -24.39
C THR A 382 19.91 79.53 -25.41
N LEU A 383 18.66 79.54 -24.94
CA LEU A 383 17.46 79.49 -25.78
C LEU A 383 16.56 80.69 -25.51
N ALA A 384 15.69 81.01 -26.47
CA ALA A 384 14.89 82.23 -26.49
C ALA A 384 13.49 81.95 -27.06
N ASP A 385 12.97 80.76 -26.82
CA ASP A 385 11.73 80.20 -27.37
C ASP A 385 11.06 79.32 -26.31
N TRP A 386 10.70 79.90 -25.16
CA TRP A 386 10.18 79.16 -24.02
C TRP A 386 8.65 79.14 -24.00
N THR A 387 8.06 77.95 -23.86
CA THR A 387 6.68 77.77 -23.38
C THR A 387 6.69 77.35 -21.91
N ILE A 388 5.93 78.06 -21.09
CA ILE A 388 5.93 77.99 -19.64
C ILE A 388 4.56 77.54 -19.15
N ASN A 389 4.52 76.46 -18.38
CA ASN A 389 3.29 75.82 -17.87
C ASN A 389 3.43 75.41 -16.40
N LEU A 390 2.29 75.17 -15.73
CA LEU A 390 2.25 74.55 -14.40
C LEU A 390 2.91 73.17 -14.41
N ALA A 391 3.75 72.90 -13.40
CA ALA A 391 4.38 71.62 -13.14
C ALA A 391 3.99 71.11 -11.73
N GLY A 392 3.99 69.79 -11.53
CA GLY A 392 3.78 69.20 -10.21
C GLY A 392 5.06 69.23 -9.38
N GLU A 393 4.94 69.33 -8.05
CA GLU A 393 6.11 69.17 -7.16
C GLU A 393 6.74 67.78 -7.35
N PRO A 394 8.08 67.67 -7.41
CA PRO A 394 8.75 66.38 -7.55
C PRO A 394 8.42 65.49 -6.35
N GLY A 395 7.99 64.25 -6.59
CA GLY A 395 7.73 63.29 -5.52
C GLY A 395 9.00 63.04 -4.70
N SER A 396 8.93 63.20 -3.38
CA SER A 396 10.04 62.91 -2.48
C SER A 396 10.21 61.41 -2.31
N VAL A 397 10.91 60.74 -3.23
CA VAL A 397 11.44 59.40 -3.02
C VAL A 397 12.92 59.40 -3.36
N ALA A 398 13.74 59.09 -2.36
CA ALA A 398 15.18 58.96 -2.48
C ALA A 398 15.52 57.77 -3.38
N VAL A 399 15.83 58.04 -4.64
CA VAL A 399 16.66 57.16 -5.46
C VAL A 399 17.87 57.97 -5.87
N ALA A 400 19.02 57.68 -5.25
CA ALA A 400 20.28 58.26 -5.65
C ALA A 400 20.63 57.77 -7.06
N SER A 401 20.63 58.69 -8.02
CA SER A 401 21.12 58.62 -9.40
C SER A 401 21.53 57.25 -9.97
N VAL A 402 20.90 56.83 -11.07
CA VAL A 402 21.52 55.89 -12.02
C VAL A 402 22.09 56.69 -13.18
N ASN A 403 23.38 57.03 -13.10
CA ASN A 403 24.07 57.77 -14.13
C ASN A 403 24.58 56.82 -15.24
N GLY A 404 23.78 56.63 -16.29
CA GLY A 404 24.28 56.30 -17.63
C GLY A 404 25.08 55.01 -17.85
N GLN A 405 24.67 53.86 -17.29
CA GLN A 405 25.19 52.55 -17.71
C GLN A 405 24.09 51.64 -18.24
N THR A 406 24.27 51.14 -19.47
CA THR A 406 23.62 49.93 -19.96
C THR A 406 24.35 48.71 -19.36
N GLY A 407 23.72 48.10 -18.37
CA GLY A 407 24.15 46.89 -17.67
C GLY A 407 23.06 46.47 -16.68
N VAL A 408 23.00 45.18 -16.33
CA VAL A 408 22.01 44.64 -15.38
C VAL A 408 22.06 45.46 -14.08
N VAL A 409 20.94 46.10 -13.73
CA VAL A 409 20.75 46.71 -12.42
C VAL A 409 20.71 45.57 -11.40
N VAL A 410 21.79 45.39 -10.65
CA VAL A 410 21.77 44.55 -9.45
C VAL A 410 21.26 45.43 -8.32
N LEU A 411 19.98 45.29 -7.98
CA LEU A 411 19.46 45.78 -6.71
C LEU A 411 20.26 45.08 -5.60
N ALA A 412 20.86 45.85 -4.67
CA ALA A 412 21.40 45.23 -3.47
C ALA A 412 20.25 44.64 -2.67
N ALA A 413 20.39 43.38 -2.24
CA ALA A 413 19.39 42.66 -1.45
C ALA A 413 19.04 43.34 -0.11
N SER A 414 19.70 44.44 0.26
CA SER A 414 19.38 45.22 1.45
C SER A 414 18.07 46.02 1.35
N ASP A 415 17.60 46.32 0.13
CA ASP A 415 16.47 47.25 -0.05
C ASP A 415 15.12 46.54 -0.26
N VAL A 416 15.15 45.21 -0.34
CA VAL A 416 13.98 44.34 -0.29
C VAL A 416 14.33 43.27 0.73
N GLY A 417 13.58 43.12 1.82
CA GLY A 417 13.86 42.15 2.91
C GLY A 417 13.77 40.67 2.48
N ALA A 418 14.45 40.31 1.39
CA ALA A 418 14.56 38.98 0.82
C ALA A 418 15.85 38.36 1.33
N ALA A 419 15.75 37.14 1.85
CA ALA A 419 16.89 36.37 2.34
C ALA A 419 18.02 36.28 1.28
N PRO A 420 19.30 36.50 1.64
CA PRO A 420 20.42 36.40 0.72
C PRO A 420 20.50 35.02 0.04
N TYR A 421 20.64 35.01 -1.28
CA TYR A 421 20.92 33.81 -2.06
C TYR A 421 22.43 33.62 -2.20
N VAL A 422 22.96 32.48 -1.74
CA VAL A 422 24.38 32.15 -1.81
C VAL A 422 24.62 30.88 -2.62
N SER A 423 25.75 30.82 -3.33
CA SER A 423 26.07 29.74 -4.27
C SER A 423 26.98 28.65 -3.67
N THR A 424 27.56 28.87 -2.50
CA THR A 424 28.47 27.92 -1.85
C THR A 424 28.25 27.85 -0.34
N ARG A 425 28.59 26.70 0.28
CA ARG A 425 28.59 26.58 1.74
C ARG A 425 29.56 27.56 2.40
N THR A 426 30.70 27.84 1.77
CA THR A 426 31.64 28.84 2.25
C THR A 426 31.02 30.23 2.32
N ALA A 427 30.24 30.61 1.29
CA ALA A 427 29.50 31.86 1.31
C ALA A 427 28.39 31.86 2.38
N LEU A 428 27.69 30.74 2.59
CA LEU A 428 26.72 30.59 3.68
C LEU A 428 27.38 30.78 5.06
N LYS A 429 28.52 30.13 5.32
CA LYS A 429 29.30 30.29 6.56
C LYS A 429 29.78 31.74 6.80
N ALA A 430 29.98 32.51 5.74
CA ALA A 430 30.48 33.88 5.82
C ALA A 430 29.38 34.93 6.05
N LEU A 431 28.10 34.54 5.96
CA LEU A 431 26.99 35.42 6.29
C LEU A 431 26.93 35.67 7.80
N ASP A 432 26.58 36.89 8.18
CA ASP A 432 26.34 37.26 9.58
C ASP A 432 24.90 36.89 9.95
N GLY A 433 24.73 35.76 10.63
CA GLY A 433 23.42 35.26 11.05
C GLY A 433 22.66 36.16 12.04
N ALA A 434 23.32 37.15 12.65
CA ALA A 434 22.65 38.15 13.47
C ALA A 434 22.00 39.26 12.62
N VAL A 435 22.50 39.49 11.41
CA VAL A 435 21.98 40.48 10.45
C VAL A 435 21.00 39.84 9.49
N ASP A 436 21.37 38.68 8.94
CA ASP A 436 20.57 37.89 8.01
C ASP A 436 20.13 36.61 8.73
N PRO A 437 18.95 36.55 9.38
CA PRO A 437 18.52 35.34 10.09
C PRO A 437 18.10 34.20 9.16
N PHE A 438 17.98 34.48 7.85
CA PHE A 438 17.60 33.51 6.82
C PHE A 438 18.50 33.64 5.60
N ALA A 439 18.79 32.52 4.94
CA ALA A 439 19.54 32.49 3.68
C ALA A 439 18.99 31.41 2.75
N ILE A 440 19.25 31.52 1.44
CA ILE A 440 18.90 30.50 0.46
C ILE A 440 20.19 29.91 -0.11
N PHE A 441 20.38 28.59 0.03
CA PHE A 441 21.51 27.86 -0.52
C PHE A 441 21.06 26.49 -1.01
N GLY A 442 21.45 26.14 -2.25
CA GLY A 442 21.13 24.85 -2.84
C GLY A 442 19.62 24.58 -2.98
N GLY A 443 18.83 25.64 -3.23
CA GLY A 443 17.38 25.55 -3.36
C GLY A 443 16.62 25.35 -2.04
N SER A 444 17.30 25.40 -0.89
CA SER A 444 16.66 25.34 0.43
C SER A 444 16.84 26.62 1.21
N VAL A 445 15.88 26.88 2.09
CA VAL A 445 15.94 27.94 3.09
C VAL A 445 16.75 27.43 4.28
N TRP A 446 17.64 28.29 4.76
CA TRP A 446 18.47 28.09 5.94
C TRP A 446 18.13 29.17 6.94
N GLU A 447 18.08 28.80 8.21
CA GLU A 447 17.82 29.66 9.35
C GLU A 447 19.04 29.65 10.27
N TRP A 448 19.43 30.81 10.77
CA TRP A 448 20.52 30.90 11.71
C TRP A 448 20.09 30.47 13.12
N ASP A 449 20.77 29.47 13.68
CA ASP A 449 20.65 29.07 15.08
C ASP A 449 21.91 29.50 15.84
N ALA A 450 21.75 30.46 16.76
CA ALA A 450 22.85 31.01 17.54
C ALA A 450 23.21 30.17 18.79
N SER A 451 22.54 29.03 19.02
CA SER A 451 22.81 28.16 20.17
C SER A 451 24.10 27.33 19.99
N ASP A 452 24.66 26.86 21.11
CA ASP A 452 25.81 25.94 21.09
C ASP A 452 25.34 24.54 20.66
N LEU A 453 25.71 24.15 19.43
CA LEU A 453 25.33 22.88 18.81
C LEU A 453 26.43 21.82 18.93
N SER A 454 27.46 22.03 19.75
CA SER A 454 28.57 21.07 19.94
C SER A 454 28.13 19.69 20.40
N SER A 455 27.10 19.62 21.23
CA SER A 455 26.50 18.35 21.66
C SER A 455 25.72 17.62 20.55
N VAL A 456 25.27 18.35 19.53
CA VAL A 456 24.54 17.81 18.37
C VAL A 456 25.53 17.35 17.29
N LEU A 457 26.48 18.22 16.92
CA LEU A 457 27.43 17.97 15.83
C LEU A 457 28.58 17.06 16.27
N THR A 458 29.00 17.16 17.53
CA THR A 458 30.14 16.41 18.08
C THR A 458 29.78 15.64 19.34
N PRO A 459 28.88 14.65 19.24
CA PRO A 459 28.28 13.99 20.41
C PRO A 459 29.27 13.16 21.24
N SER A 460 30.45 12.80 20.69
CA SER A 460 31.44 12.00 21.40
C SER A 460 32.88 12.37 21.04
N SER A 461 33.80 12.08 21.97
CA SER A 461 35.24 12.23 21.76
C SER A 461 35.99 11.00 22.25
N VAL A 462 37.07 10.65 21.56
CA VAL A 462 37.91 9.48 21.85
C VAL A 462 39.34 9.96 22.02
N THR A 463 39.94 9.63 23.17
CA THR A 463 41.35 9.92 23.45
C THR A 463 42.16 8.63 23.39
N THR A 464 43.23 8.64 22.60
CA THR A 464 44.10 7.47 22.44
C THR A 464 44.97 7.25 23.67
N THR A 465 45.16 6.00 24.06
CA THR A 465 46.10 5.59 25.12
C THR A 465 47.46 5.17 24.57
N ALA A 466 47.53 4.75 23.30
CA ALA A 466 48.77 4.48 22.58
C ALA A 466 48.63 4.77 21.08
N VAL A 467 49.75 5.06 20.41
CA VAL A 467 49.83 5.27 18.96
C VAL A 467 51.06 4.56 18.40
N ASN A 468 50.88 3.75 17.36
CA ASN A 468 51.94 3.04 16.66
C ASN A 468 52.01 3.49 15.19
N SER A 469 53.00 4.31 14.88
CA SER A 469 53.27 4.85 13.54
C SER A 469 54.03 3.90 12.60
N THR A 470 54.15 2.61 12.95
CA THR A 470 54.64 1.57 12.04
C THR A 470 53.50 0.71 11.52
N THR A 471 52.40 0.64 12.27
CA THR A 471 51.18 -0.10 11.90
C THR A 471 50.00 0.82 11.59
N GLU A 472 50.21 2.14 11.73
CA GLU A 472 49.20 3.20 11.66
C GLU A 472 48.02 3.00 12.61
N THR A 473 48.30 2.40 13.77
CA THR A 473 47.27 2.01 14.75
C THR A 473 47.23 2.96 15.93
N ALA A 474 46.05 3.49 16.22
CA ALA A 474 45.73 4.16 17.47
C ALA A 474 44.93 3.21 18.39
N THR A 475 45.25 3.22 19.68
CA THR A 475 44.60 2.39 20.68
C THR A 475 43.78 3.26 21.63
N SER A 476 42.54 2.88 21.90
CA SER A 476 41.68 3.42 22.94
C SER A 476 40.64 2.36 23.32
N THR A 477 40.60 1.97 24.59
CA THR A 477 39.75 0.85 25.05
C THR A 477 38.27 1.13 24.80
N ALA A 478 37.57 0.18 24.17
CA ALA A 478 36.14 0.26 23.86
C ALA A 478 35.73 1.59 23.21
N HIS A 479 36.45 2.01 22.16
CA HIS A 479 36.30 3.34 21.59
C HIS A 479 34.94 3.59 20.90
N GLY A 480 34.20 2.54 20.55
CA GLY A 480 32.84 2.64 19.99
C GLY A 480 32.75 3.31 18.62
N LEU A 481 33.84 3.32 17.85
CA LEU A 481 33.90 3.90 16.50
C LEU A 481 33.86 2.78 15.46
N THR A 482 33.10 2.97 14.38
CA THR A 482 32.98 2.02 13.27
C THR A 482 33.71 2.54 12.03
N THR A 483 34.09 1.63 11.12
CA THR A 483 34.70 2.01 9.84
C THR A 483 33.81 3.01 9.10
N GLY A 484 34.39 4.08 8.59
CA GLY A 484 33.67 5.18 7.92
C GLY A 484 33.15 6.27 8.86
N THR A 485 33.24 6.12 10.19
CA THR A 485 32.90 7.20 11.12
C THR A 485 33.78 8.43 10.86
N SER A 486 33.17 9.59 10.62
CA SER A 486 33.90 10.85 10.45
C SER A 486 34.34 11.40 11.80
N VAL A 487 35.62 11.76 11.89
CA VAL A 487 36.24 12.34 13.07
C VAL A 487 37.19 13.47 12.70
N TYR A 488 37.54 14.33 13.64
CA TYR A 488 38.64 15.29 13.47
C TYR A 488 39.48 15.38 14.75
N PRO A 489 40.81 15.56 14.64
CA PRO A 489 41.67 15.72 15.80
C PRO A 489 41.53 17.14 16.38
N THR A 490 41.60 17.25 17.71
CA THR A 490 41.50 18.53 18.41
C THR A 490 42.77 19.38 18.31
N THR A 491 43.89 18.77 17.95
CA THR A 491 45.20 19.44 17.75
C THR A 491 45.94 18.79 16.58
N SER A 492 46.84 19.53 15.94
CA SER A 492 47.71 18.98 14.90
C SER A 492 48.79 18.10 15.53
N VAL A 493 48.84 16.81 15.19
CA VAL A 493 49.64 15.80 15.88
C VAL A 493 49.88 14.57 15.00
N ASN A 494 51.07 13.98 15.06
CA ASN A 494 51.45 12.78 14.28
C ASN A 494 51.15 12.86 12.77
N GLY A 495 51.24 14.05 12.16
CA GLY A 495 50.93 14.24 10.74
C GLY A 495 49.44 14.49 10.45
N LEU A 496 48.58 14.46 11.47
CA LEU A 496 47.19 14.88 11.40
C LEU A 496 47.08 16.40 11.60
N THR A 497 46.17 17.02 10.86
CA THR A 497 45.86 18.47 10.98
C THR A 497 44.64 18.66 11.87
N ALA A 498 44.72 19.58 12.84
CA ALA A 498 43.57 19.99 13.67
C ALA A 498 42.36 20.35 12.80
N GLU A 499 41.17 19.97 13.24
CA GLU A 499 39.88 20.32 12.59
C GLU A 499 39.69 19.80 11.15
N GLN A 500 40.65 19.05 10.60
CA GLN A 500 40.50 18.33 9.34
C GLN A 500 39.74 17.03 9.58
N PHE A 501 38.76 16.73 8.72
CA PHE A 501 38.03 15.46 8.77
C PHE A 501 38.88 14.29 8.27
N TYR A 502 38.81 13.20 9.03
CA TYR A 502 39.34 11.88 8.74
C TYR A 502 38.24 10.84 8.98
N TYR A 503 38.44 9.64 8.45
CA TYR A 503 37.47 8.55 8.55
C TYR A 503 38.10 7.36 9.25
N ILE A 504 37.35 6.75 10.16
CA ILE A 504 37.84 5.62 10.95
C ILE A 504 37.98 4.37 10.09
N ILE A 505 39.07 3.62 10.29
CA ILE A 505 39.18 2.20 9.91
C ILE A 505 39.18 1.42 11.22
N ARG A 506 38.09 0.73 11.54
CA ARG A 506 38.04 -0.11 12.74
C ARG A 506 38.99 -1.30 12.56
N VAL A 507 39.83 -1.57 13.56
CA VAL A 507 40.65 -2.79 13.62
C VAL A 507 39.98 -3.81 14.53
N ASP A 508 39.61 -3.38 15.74
CA ASP A 508 38.87 -4.17 16.73
C ASP A 508 38.12 -3.23 17.71
N ALA A 509 37.72 -3.69 18.90
CA ALA A 509 37.03 -2.87 19.89
C ALA A 509 37.92 -1.80 20.57
N ASP A 510 39.24 -2.02 20.57
CA ASP A 510 40.23 -1.21 21.28
C ASP A 510 41.20 -0.48 20.33
N ASN A 511 41.20 -0.82 19.04
CA ASN A 511 42.16 -0.31 18.05
C ASN A 511 41.47 0.19 16.78
N PHE A 512 41.96 1.31 16.26
CA PHE A 512 41.50 1.91 15.01
C PHE A 512 42.64 2.58 14.24
N LYS A 513 42.41 2.83 12.96
CA LYS A 513 43.26 3.68 12.09
C LYS A 513 42.43 4.84 11.53
N LEU A 514 43.10 5.77 10.86
CA LEU A 514 42.46 6.93 10.21
C LEU A 514 42.74 6.90 8.71
N ALA A 515 41.77 7.34 7.91
CA ALA A 515 41.86 7.48 6.46
C ALA A 515 41.47 8.91 6.05
N THR A 516 41.99 9.37 4.91
CA THR A 516 41.70 10.73 4.38
C THR A 516 40.32 10.86 3.73
N SER A 517 39.64 9.75 3.44
CA SER A 517 38.32 9.73 2.82
C SER A 517 37.53 8.51 3.27
N PHE A 518 36.20 8.56 3.11
CA PHE A 518 35.32 7.42 3.35
C PHE A 518 35.72 6.20 2.49
N ALA A 519 35.96 6.42 1.19
CA ALA A 519 36.39 5.37 0.27
C ALA A 519 37.72 4.72 0.71
N ASN A 520 38.69 5.52 1.19
CA ASN A 520 39.94 4.99 1.72
C ASN A 520 39.72 4.19 3.01
N ALA A 521 38.79 4.60 3.86
CA ALA A 521 38.44 3.85 5.06
C ALA A 521 37.87 2.47 4.72
N CYS A 522 36.92 2.39 3.80
CA CYS A 522 36.35 1.14 3.31
C CYS A 522 37.40 0.25 2.64
N ALA A 523 38.35 0.85 1.90
CA ALA A 523 39.47 0.15 1.28
C ALA A 523 40.62 -0.21 2.26
N GLY A 524 40.53 0.16 3.54
CA GLY A 524 41.58 -0.09 4.54
C GLY A 524 42.87 0.72 4.32
N THR A 525 42.83 1.78 3.53
CA THR A 525 43.98 2.65 3.22
C THR A 525 44.14 3.73 4.29
N ALA A 526 45.07 3.51 5.22
CA ALA A 526 45.33 4.40 6.35
C ALA A 526 46.22 5.60 5.99
N VAL A 527 46.11 6.67 6.77
CA VAL A 527 47.06 7.80 6.81
C VAL A 527 48.35 7.35 7.47
N ASP A 528 49.48 7.76 6.90
CA ASP A 528 50.79 7.58 7.52
C ASP A 528 50.94 8.53 8.72
N LEU A 529 50.90 7.98 9.92
CA LEU A 529 51.18 8.69 11.16
C LEU A 529 52.68 8.96 11.25
N THR A 530 53.06 10.19 11.59
CA THR A 530 54.46 10.61 11.64
C THR A 530 55.06 10.55 13.05
N GLY A 531 54.34 10.00 14.03
CA GLY A 531 54.76 9.99 15.43
C GLY A 531 53.84 9.15 16.33
N THR A 532 54.21 9.06 17.62
CA THR A 532 53.57 8.18 18.61
C THR A 532 52.88 8.95 19.74
N THR A 533 52.63 10.26 19.58
CA THR A 533 52.04 11.09 20.63
C THR A 533 50.54 10.80 20.74
N ASN A 534 50.02 10.57 21.94
CA ASN A 534 48.58 10.38 22.13
C ASN A 534 47.79 11.63 21.73
N PHE A 535 46.60 11.44 21.15
CA PHE A 535 45.74 12.51 20.67
C PHE A 535 44.26 12.24 20.95
N THR A 536 43.43 13.28 20.79
CA THR A 536 41.97 13.19 20.92
C THR A 536 41.33 13.50 19.58
N VAL A 537 40.35 12.67 19.19
CA VAL A 537 39.47 12.93 18.06
C VAL A 537 38.04 13.15 18.54
N LYS A 538 37.32 14.06 17.91
CA LYS A 538 35.86 14.24 18.10
C LYS A 538 35.12 13.60 16.92
N LYS A 539 34.08 12.83 17.20
CA LYS A 539 33.16 12.33 16.17
C LYS A 539 32.37 13.50 15.61
N HIS A 540 32.18 13.57 14.30
CA HIS A 540 31.36 14.60 13.67
C HIS A 540 30.26 13.96 12.81
N VAL A 541 29.00 14.36 13.03
CA VAL A 541 27.84 13.68 12.42
C VAL A 541 27.37 14.29 11.10
N ASP A 542 27.74 15.54 10.79
CA ASP A 542 27.44 16.19 9.50
C ASP A 542 28.69 16.86 8.85
N PRO A 543 29.76 16.12 8.54
CA PRO A 543 31.03 16.69 8.09
C PRO A 543 30.93 17.40 6.72
N ILE A 544 29.86 17.15 5.96
CA ILE A 544 29.62 17.73 4.63
C ILE A 544 28.71 18.97 4.71
N GLY A 545 28.09 19.22 5.86
CA GLY A 545 27.15 20.31 6.09
C GLY A 545 25.89 20.17 5.23
N GLY A 546 25.25 19.01 5.30
CA GLY A 546 23.99 18.74 4.64
C GLY A 546 22.80 19.42 5.34
N VAL A 547 22.80 19.40 6.67
CA VAL A 547 21.74 19.95 7.54
C VAL A 547 22.25 21.14 8.35
N TYR A 548 23.51 21.10 8.81
CA TYR A 548 24.14 22.15 9.59
C TYR A 548 25.37 22.70 8.88
N VAL A 549 25.40 24.01 8.68
CA VAL A 549 26.56 24.71 8.13
C VAL A 549 27.05 25.71 9.16
N SER A 550 28.05 25.29 9.94
CA SER A 550 28.62 26.11 11.01
C SER A 550 29.90 26.86 10.58
N PRO A 551 30.15 28.09 11.07
CA PRO A 551 31.44 28.78 10.93
C PRO A 551 32.61 28.01 11.56
N ASP A 552 32.40 27.33 12.69
CA ASP A 552 33.35 26.44 13.36
C ASP A 552 33.03 24.96 13.09
N VAL A 553 33.93 24.04 13.47
CA VAL A 553 33.74 22.60 13.20
C VAL A 553 32.77 21.96 14.19
N ASP A 554 32.75 22.35 15.46
CA ASP A 554 31.82 21.76 16.44
C ASP A 554 30.47 22.46 16.53
N GLY A 555 30.28 23.66 15.97
CA GLY A 555 29.00 24.36 16.10
C GLY A 555 28.83 25.13 17.41
N ALA A 556 29.91 25.37 18.16
CA ALA A 556 29.87 26.14 19.41
C ALA A 556 29.50 27.61 19.15
N GLY A 557 29.83 28.14 17.97
CA GLY A 557 29.50 29.50 17.52
C GLY A 557 28.10 29.67 16.92
N GLY A 558 27.25 28.64 16.93
CA GLY A 558 25.99 28.60 16.20
C GLY A 558 26.15 28.09 14.77
N ALA A 559 25.05 27.69 14.13
CA ALA A 559 25.08 27.16 12.77
C ALA A 559 23.86 27.59 11.94
N TRP A 560 24.04 27.59 10.62
CA TRP A 560 22.92 27.62 9.68
C TRP A 560 22.25 26.26 9.65
N VAL A 561 20.96 26.22 9.96
CA VAL A 561 20.13 25.02 10.00
C VAL A 561 19.15 25.02 8.83
N ARG A 562 19.06 23.92 8.10
CA ARG A 562 18.14 23.81 6.96
C ARG A 562 16.67 23.75 7.46
N ARG A 563 15.81 24.65 6.98
CA ARG A 563 14.36 24.69 7.30
C ARG A 563 13.58 23.61 6.53
N GLY A 564 12.59 22.99 7.19
CA GLY A 564 11.67 22.00 6.58
C GLY A 564 12.24 20.57 6.50
N SER A 565 13.20 20.21 7.34
CA SER A 565 13.97 18.97 7.27
C SER A 565 13.31 17.77 7.98
N GLU A 566 11.98 17.64 7.98
CA GLU A 566 11.32 16.50 8.64
C GLU A 566 11.80 15.14 8.10
N GLU A 567 12.28 15.11 6.85
CA GLU A 567 12.95 13.97 6.24
C GLU A 567 14.43 14.27 5.92
N ILE A 568 15.30 13.27 6.11
CA ILE A 568 16.74 13.35 5.81
C ILE A 568 16.95 13.04 4.33
N ASN A 569 17.04 14.07 3.49
CA ASN A 569 17.23 13.90 2.06
C ASN A 569 18.71 13.65 1.71
N VAL A 570 19.01 12.52 1.05
CA VAL A 570 20.38 12.15 0.67
C VAL A 570 21.06 13.19 -0.24
N LYS A 571 20.31 13.97 -1.02
CA LYS A 571 20.86 15.07 -1.85
C LYS A 571 21.50 16.17 -1.01
N TYR A 572 21.05 16.38 0.23
CA TYR A 572 21.63 17.39 1.12
C TYR A 572 23.08 17.06 1.48
N PHE A 573 23.39 15.77 1.56
CA PHE A 573 24.72 15.23 1.86
C PHE A 573 25.60 15.06 0.61
N GLY A 574 25.12 15.48 -0.57
CA GLY A 574 25.88 15.48 -1.81
C GLY A 574 25.65 14.28 -2.72
N ALA A 575 24.65 13.43 -2.45
CA ALA A 575 24.32 12.35 -3.36
C ALA A 575 23.86 12.93 -4.71
N THR A 576 24.49 12.50 -5.80
CA THR A 576 24.26 12.99 -7.15
C THR A 576 23.06 12.33 -7.80
N GLY A 577 22.83 11.03 -7.55
CA GLY A 577 21.76 10.23 -8.14
C GLY A 577 21.79 10.20 -9.67
N ASP A 578 22.97 10.25 -10.28
CA ASP A 578 23.15 10.25 -11.74
C ASP A 578 23.33 8.83 -12.34
N GLY A 579 23.35 7.80 -11.50
CA GLY A 579 23.52 6.40 -11.86
C GLY A 579 24.96 5.97 -12.16
N THR A 580 25.95 6.87 -12.03
CA THR A 580 27.35 6.65 -12.40
C THR A 580 28.34 7.04 -11.30
N THR A 581 28.11 8.13 -10.58
CA THR A 581 28.94 8.59 -9.48
C THR A 581 28.68 7.74 -8.24
N ASP A 582 29.73 7.36 -7.51
CA ASP A 582 29.59 6.66 -6.22
C ASP A 582 29.00 7.61 -5.16
N ASP A 583 27.74 7.36 -4.80
CA ASP A 583 26.99 8.10 -3.79
C ASP A 583 27.16 7.49 -2.38
N SER A 584 27.94 6.42 -2.20
CA SER A 584 28.11 5.72 -0.91
C SER A 584 28.51 6.65 0.23
N ALA A 585 29.44 7.58 0.00
CA ALA A 585 29.91 8.50 1.04
C ALA A 585 28.81 9.48 1.50
N ALA A 586 28.02 10.00 0.55
CA ALA A 586 26.93 10.93 0.85
C ALA A 586 25.77 10.22 1.57
N ILE A 587 25.43 9.00 1.15
CA ILE A 587 24.36 8.21 1.75
C ILE A 587 24.75 7.75 3.16
N ASN A 588 26.01 7.33 3.38
CA ASN A 588 26.51 7.01 4.71
C ASN A 588 26.55 8.24 5.64
N ALA A 589 26.84 9.44 5.11
CA ALA A 589 26.74 10.68 5.90
C ALA A 589 25.29 10.96 6.33
N ALA A 590 24.30 10.72 5.45
CA ALA A 590 22.89 10.82 5.80
C ALA A 590 22.48 9.77 6.87
N ALA A 591 22.98 8.55 6.76
CA ALA A 591 22.75 7.49 7.75
C ALA A 591 23.39 7.80 9.11
N ALA A 592 24.61 8.33 9.14
CA ALA A 592 25.28 8.75 10.36
C ALA A 592 24.52 9.88 11.06
N TYR A 593 23.99 10.83 10.28
CA TYR A 593 23.12 11.89 10.80
C TYR A 593 21.82 11.33 11.39
N LEU A 594 21.14 10.39 10.71
CA LEU A 594 19.96 9.71 11.26
C LEU A 594 20.26 9.08 12.63
N LYS A 595 21.37 8.34 12.73
CA LYS A 595 21.79 7.68 13.98
C LYS A 595 21.99 8.69 15.12
N SER A 596 22.51 9.89 14.82
CA SER A 596 22.70 10.92 15.85
C SER A 596 21.37 11.50 16.34
N GLN A 597 20.41 11.73 15.43
CA GLN A 597 19.08 12.21 15.81
C GLN A 597 18.38 11.22 16.73
N ILE A 598 18.47 9.92 16.41
CA ILE A 598 17.86 8.86 17.21
C ILE A 598 18.47 8.76 18.61
N SER A 599 19.80 8.89 18.73
CA SER A 599 20.48 8.86 20.04
C SER A 599 20.10 10.01 20.98
N ALA A 600 19.52 11.09 20.43
CA ALA A 600 19.05 12.25 21.20
C ALA A 600 17.57 12.13 21.66
N LEU A 601 16.82 11.11 21.19
CA LEU A 601 15.42 10.92 21.55
C LEU A 601 15.29 10.37 22.98
N THR A 602 14.49 11.04 23.82
CA THR A 602 14.28 10.67 25.24
C THR A 602 12.87 10.14 25.53
N THR A 603 11.98 10.14 24.54
CA THR A 603 10.60 9.63 24.59
C THR A 603 10.22 9.01 23.23
N GLU A 604 9.14 8.21 23.20
CA GLU A 604 8.56 7.51 22.04
C GLU A 604 8.14 8.45 20.88
N GLN A 605 9.10 9.13 20.27
CA GLN A 605 8.90 10.08 19.16
C GLN A 605 9.11 9.38 17.82
N TRP A 606 8.36 9.78 16.80
CA TRP A 606 8.58 9.36 15.41
C TRP A 606 10.00 9.73 14.99
N ALA A 607 10.78 8.72 14.60
CA ALA A 607 12.15 8.92 14.18
C ALA A 607 12.21 9.44 12.73
N PRO A 608 13.25 10.23 12.37
CA PRO A 608 13.42 10.72 11.01
C PRO A 608 13.56 9.57 10.00
N VAL A 609 13.16 9.82 8.76
CA VAL A 609 13.27 8.88 7.63
C VAL A 609 14.31 9.39 6.65
N ILE A 610 15.13 8.49 6.09
CA ILE A 610 16.03 8.82 4.98
C ILE A 610 15.22 8.81 3.69
N ARG A 611 15.19 9.94 3.00
CA ARG A 611 14.48 10.10 1.74
C ARG A 611 15.44 10.03 0.56
N PHE A 612 15.04 9.22 -0.43
CA PHE A 612 15.63 9.14 -1.75
C PHE A 612 14.66 9.77 -2.77
N PRO A 613 14.91 11.02 -3.22
CA PRO A 613 14.19 11.59 -4.34
C PRO A 613 14.34 10.74 -5.61
N PRO A 614 13.38 10.77 -6.56
CA PRO A 614 13.44 9.93 -7.77
C PRO A 614 14.75 10.18 -8.54
N ALA A 615 15.63 9.17 -8.56
CA ALA A 615 16.92 9.17 -9.24
C ALA A 615 17.54 7.76 -9.16
N ILE A 616 18.70 7.55 -9.78
CA ILE A 616 19.49 6.31 -9.64
C ILE A 616 20.75 6.62 -8.84
N TYR A 617 20.87 6.06 -7.64
CA TYR A 617 22.00 6.27 -6.74
C TYR A 617 22.91 5.05 -6.82
N ARG A 618 24.08 5.18 -7.46
CA ARG A 618 25.08 4.09 -7.50
C ARG A 618 25.85 4.09 -6.18
N ILE A 619 25.96 2.92 -5.55
CA ILE A 619 26.79 2.71 -4.36
C ILE A 619 27.86 1.67 -4.67
N GLU A 620 29.11 1.97 -4.34
CA GLU A 620 30.25 1.03 -4.49
C GLU A 620 30.75 0.50 -3.15
N ASN A 621 30.23 1.05 -2.05
CA ASN A 621 30.51 0.64 -0.67
C ASN A 621 29.20 0.47 0.11
N THR A 622 29.16 -0.49 1.03
CA THR A 622 27.99 -0.78 1.88
C THR A 622 27.53 0.47 2.66
N VAL A 623 26.22 0.63 2.79
CA VAL A 623 25.59 1.66 3.63
C VAL A 623 25.32 1.10 5.03
N ASP A 624 25.84 1.79 6.04
CA ASP A 624 25.70 1.43 7.45
C ASP A 624 24.35 1.89 8.04
N LEU A 625 23.41 0.96 8.13
CA LEU A 625 22.12 1.14 8.82
C LEU A 625 21.99 0.20 10.02
N THR A 626 23.11 -0.18 10.63
CA THR A 626 23.15 -1.11 11.75
C THR A 626 22.83 -0.44 13.09
N GLY A 627 22.30 -1.22 14.03
CA GLY A 627 22.13 -0.83 15.44
C GLY A 627 21.08 0.26 15.70
N ILE A 628 20.16 0.50 14.76
CA ILE A 628 19.15 1.56 14.89
C ILE A 628 17.86 0.99 15.50
N LYS A 629 17.47 1.53 16.65
CA LYS A 629 16.28 1.10 17.41
C LYS A 629 15.50 2.35 17.86
N ALA A 630 14.51 2.74 17.06
CA ALA A 630 13.66 3.89 17.35
C ALA A 630 12.25 3.66 16.81
N ASN A 631 11.23 4.27 17.42
CA ASN A 631 9.85 4.09 16.98
C ASN A 631 9.64 4.69 15.58
N SER A 632 9.50 3.83 14.56
CA SER A 632 9.22 4.18 13.16
C SER A 632 10.28 5.08 12.51
N TRP A 633 11.43 4.50 12.12
CA TRP A 633 12.41 5.12 11.21
C TRP A 633 12.41 4.37 9.86
N GLY A 634 13.28 4.76 8.92
CA GLY A 634 13.57 3.90 7.76
C GLY A 634 13.94 4.65 6.49
N ILE A 635 13.51 4.10 5.35
CA ILE A 635 13.82 4.58 4.01
C ILE A 635 12.52 4.84 3.23
N ARG A 636 12.44 6.00 2.58
CA ARG A 636 11.41 6.32 1.59
C ARG A 636 12.04 6.63 0.24
N GLY A 637 11.83 5.73 -0.72
CA GLY A 637 12.07 5.97 -2.13
C GLY A 637 10.79 6.47 -2.78
N ALA A 638 10.85 7.62 -3.44
CA ALA A 638 9.74 8.09 -4.28
C ALA A 638 9.83 7.46 -5.68
N GLY A 639 10.00 6.13 -5.77
CA GLY A 639 10.36 5.44 -7.02
C GLY A 639 11.84 5.55 -7.40
N ALA A 640 12.71 5.82 -6.42
CA ALA A 640 14.15 5.86 -6.62
C ALA A 640 14.76 4.46 -6.73
N THR A 641 15.92 4.37 -7.39
CA THR A 641 16.72 3.14 -7.49
C THR A 641 18.05 3.32 -6.77
N ILE A 642 18.41 2.40 -5.88
CA ILE A 642 19.77 2.24 -5.38
C ILE A 642 20.42 1.15 -6.21
N ARG A 643 21.40 1.51 -7.05
CA ARG A 643 22.22 0.56 -7.80
C ARG A 643 23.38 0.10 -6.94
N VAL A 644 23.35 -1.16 -6.54
CA VAL A 644 24.29 -1.78 -5.62
C VAL A 644 25.43 -2.43 -6.40
N ALA A 645 26.58 -1.75 -6.46
CA ALA A 645 27.81 -2.19 -7.09
C ALA A 645 28.89 -2.53 -6.04
N VAL A 646 28.51 -3.31 -5.03
CA VAL A 646 29.36 -3.66 -3.88
C VAL A 646 29.86 -5.10 -4.03
N ASN A 647 30.95 -5.29 -4.77
CA ASN A 647 31.45 -6.63 -5.09
C ASN A 647 31.76 -7.47 -3.83
N GLY A 648 31.02 -8.58 -3.66
CA GLY A 648 31.22 -9.51 -2.54
C GLY A 648 30.71 -9.02 -1.16
N GLY A 649 30.05 -7.87 -1.11
CA GLY A 649 29.44 -7.33 0.12
C GLY A 649 27.94 -7.07 -0.02
N PRO A 650 27.24 -6.78 1.08
CA PRO A 650 25.85 -6.32 1.04
C PRO A 650 25.76 -4.85 0.56
N GLY A 651 24.64 -4.48 -0.05
CA GLY A 651 24.36 -3.08 -0.36
C GLY A 651 24.02 -2.26 0.88
N LEU A 652 22.96 -2.64 1.57
CA LEU A 652 22.53 -2.02 2.83
C LEU A 652 22.64 -3.03 3.99
N ASP A 653 23.23 -2.60 5.10
CA ASP A 653 23.42 -3.44 6.28
C ASP A 653 22.55 -2.98 7.45
N PHE A 654 21.58 -3.82 7.83
CA PHE A 654 20.60 -3.60 8.89
C PHE A 654 20.83 -4.52 10.10
N TYR A 655 22.04 -5.04 10.31
CA TYR A 655 22.31 -5.83 11.51
C TYR A 655 22.02 -5.05 12.81
N GLY A 656 21.34 -5.67 13.77
CA GLY A 656 20.95 -5.09 15.06
C GLY A 656 19.91 -3.96 15.00
N SER A 657 19.23 -3.81 13.87
CA SER A 657 18.24 -2.74 13.63
C SER A 657 16.79 -3.24 13.74
N ARG A 658 15.88 -2.42 14.28
CA ARG A 658 14.46 -2.76 14.58
C ARG A 658 13.51 -1.57 14.38
N TYR A 659 12.21 -1.83 14.17
CA TYR A 659 11.16 -0.79 14.08
C TYR A 659 11.28 0.14 12.86
N TYR A 660 11.70 -0.40 11.71
CA TYR A 660 11.92 0.37 10.49
C TYR A 660 10.87 0.13 9.41
N ASN A 661 10.72 1.07 8.48
CA ASN A 661 9.89 0.91 7.29
C ASN A 661 10.69 1.23 6.03
N ILE A 662 10.57 0.41 5.00
CA ILE A 662 11.16 0.67 3.68
C ILE A 662 10.02 0.76 2.67
N GLU A 663 9.95 1.89 1.96
CA GLU A 663 8.83 2.19 1.08
C GLU A 663 9.29 2.67 -0.30
N GLY A 664 8.68 2.13 -1.36
CA GLY A 664 8.71 2.70 -2.72
C GLY A 664 10.08 2.78 -3.40
N ILE A 665 11.04 1.96 -2.98
CA ILE A 665 12.41 1.99 -3.49
C ILE A 665 12.77 0.70 -4.26
N GLU A 666 13.61 0.85 -5.29
CA GLU A 666 14.26 -0.27 -5.97
C GLU A 666 15.69 -0.46 -5.45
N ILE A 667 16.05 -1.71 -5.17
CA ILE A 667 17.41 -2.17 -4.88
C ILE A 667 17.86 -2.99 -6.09
N ASP A 668 18.72 -2.41 -6.93
CA ASP A 668 19.19 -2.96 -8.20
C ASP A 668 20.63 -3.49 -8.08
N GLY A 669 20.82 -4.80 -8.00
CA GLY A 669 22.13 -5.43 -7.92
C GLY A 669 22.87 -5.38 -9.26
N ASP A 670 24.09 -4.82 -9.25
CA ASP A 670 24.95 -4.65 -10.42
C ASP A 670 25.37 -6.01 -11.03
N ASP A 671 25.59 -6.05 -12.34
CA ASP A 671 25.95 -7.26 -13.08
C ASP A 671 27.46 -7.48 -13.23
N ILE A 672 28.27 -6.47 -12.93
CA ILE A 672 29.74 -6.52 -12.93
C ILE A 672 30.25 -6.63 -11.50
N ASP A 673 29.89 -5.66 -10.65
CA ASP A 673 30.30 -5.59 -9.26
C ASP A 673 29.24 -6.24 -8.36
N VAL A 674 29.04 -7.54 -8.57
CA VAL A 674 27.89 -8.28 -8.06
C VAL A 674 27.86 -8.29 -6.52
N PRO A 675 26.81 -7.72 -5.88
CA PRO A 675 26.65 -7.77 -4.43
C PRO A 675 26.27 -9.16 -3.93
N THR A 676 26.65 -9.45 -2.69
CA THR A 676 26.22 -10.67 -1.99
C THR A 676 24.73 -10.61 -1.67
N TYR A 677 24.34 -9.50 -1.05
CA TYR A 677 22.96 -9.18 -0.73
C TYR A 677 22.58 -7.77 -1.16
N GLY A 678 21.34 -7.55 -1.60
CA GLY A 678 20.83 -6.19 -1.75
C GLY A 678 20.68 -5.53 -0.37
N ILE A 679 19.96 -6.22 0.51
CA ILE A 679 19.83 -5.88 1.93
C ILE A 679 20.17 -7.12 2.76
N GLN A 680 20.99 -6.94 3.79
CA GLN A 680 21.15 -7.93 4.87
C GLN A 680 20.60 -7.36 6.18
N ALA A 681 19.92 -8.19 6.95
CA ALA A 681 19.45 -7.87 8.30
C ALA A 681 19.67 -9.07 9.21
N GLY A 682 20.05 -8.84 10.47
CA GLY A 682 20.27 -9.93 11.42
C GLY A 682 20.38 -9.49 12.87
N SER A 683 20.00 -10.36 13.80
CA SER A 683 20.04 -10.11 15.25
C SER A 683 21.48 -10.08 15.80
N VAL A 684 21.66 -9.43 16.97
CA VAL A 684 22.93 -9.37 17.73
C VAL A 684 22.72 -9.75 19.21
N VAL A 685 23.77 -10.05 19.97
CA VAL A 685 23.72 -10.77 21.28
C VAL A 685 23.09 -9.99 22.45
N ALA A 686 22.89 -8.67 22.40
CA ALA A 686 22.31 -7.98 23.56
C ALA A 686 20.83 -8.39 23.75
N ALA A 687 20.44 -8.74 24.98
CA ALA A 687 19.07 -9.17 25.29
C ALA A 687 18.06 -8.08 24.86
N GLY A 688 17.20 -8.39 23.88
CA GLY A 688 16.26 -7.44 23.27
C GLY A 688 16.62 -6.95 21.86
N ASP A 689 17.73 -7.44 21.28
CA ASP A 689 18.30 -6.97 20.01
C ASP A 689 17.86 -7.78 18.79
N ASN A 690 16.61 -8.26 18.82
CA ASN A 690 16.02 -8.98 17.72
C ASN A 690 15.72 -7.99 16.57
N VAL A 691 16.02 -8.40 15.34
CA VAL A 691 15.50 -7.69 14.16
C VAL A 691 14.00 -7.96 14.10
N GLY A 692 13.16 -6.95 13.82
CA GLY A 692 11.72 -7.16 13.83
C GLY A 692 10.87 -5.89 13.76
N GLU A 693 9.56 -6.09 13.67
CA GLU A 693 8.53 -5.04 13.68
C GLU A 693 8.77 -3.99 12.60
N PHE A 694 8.94 -4.47 11.37
CA PHE A 694 9.15 -3.64 10.19
C PHE A 694 8.17 -3.92 9.07
N LEU A 695 7.97 -2.92 8.20
CA LEU A 695 7.18 -3.03 6.97
C LEU A 695 8.04 -2.72 5.75
N PHE A 696 8.05 -3.63 4.78
CA PHE A 696 8.46 -3.30 3.42
C PHE A 696 7.20 -3.09 2.59
N SER A 697 7.08 -1.93 1.92
CA SER A 697 5.93 -1.59 1.09
C SER A 697 6.39 -1.18 -0.29
N ASN A 698 5.94 -1.91 -1.31
CA ASN A 698 6.26 -1.64 -2.72
C ASN A 698 7.79 -1.58 -3.01
N VAL A 699 8.57 -2.39 -2.30
CA VAL A 699 10.03 -2.50 -2.52
C VAL A 699 10.31 -3.48 -3.66
N LEU A 700 11.18 -3.09 -4.58
CA LEU A 700 11.62 -3.94 -5.70
C LEU A 700 13.10 -4.31 -5.51
N PHE A 701 13.40 -5.59 -5.37
CA PHE A 701 14.74 -6.13 -5.55
C PHE A 701 14.87 -6.61 -6.99
N ASN A 702 15.87 -6.12 -7.69
CA ASN A 702 16.12 -6.36 -9.10
C ASN A 702 17.62 -6.57 -9.33
N GLY A 703 18.00 -7.15 -10.47
CA GLY A 703 19.42 -7.29 -10.83
C GLY A 703 20.05 -8.62 -10.40
N GLN A 704 21.35 -8.61 -10.13
CA GLN A 704 22.12 -9.80 -9.75
C GLN A 704 22.59 -9.71 -8.28
N PHE A 705 22.32 -10.76 -7.52
CA PHE A 705 22.84 -10.93 -6.16
C PHE A 705 23.44 -12.31 -6.03
N SER A 706 24.69 -12.41 -5.58
CA SER A 706 25.42 -13.68 -5.55
C SER A 706 24.86 -14.69 -4.54
N ARG A 707 24.18 -14.19 -3.50
CA ARG A 707 23.35 -14.98 -2.57
C ARG A 707 21.87 -14.64 -2.67
N ALA A 708 21.42 -13.44 -2.33
CA ALA A 708 19.99 -13.08 -2.39
C ALA A 708 19.73 -11.58 -2.52
N GLY A 709 18.58 -11.18 -3.06
CA GLY A 709 18.19 -9.76 -2.99
C GLY A 709 18.02 -9.30 -1.54
N TYR A 710 17.46 -10.17 -0.72
CA TYR A 710 17.25 -9.92 0.71
C TYR A 710 17.59 -11.14 1.56
N TYR A 711 18.43 -10.93 2.57
CA TYR A 711 18.76 -11.89 3.62
C TYR A 711 18.29 -11.36 4.97
N ALA A 712 17.60 -12.20 5.73
CA ALA A 712 17.13 -11.86 7.07
C ALA A 712 17.40 -12.98 8.06
N PHE A 713 18.16 -12.68 9.11
CA PHE A 713 18.47 -13.57 10.21
C PHE A 713 17.65 -13.24 11.46
N GLY A 714 16.71 -14.13 11.80
CA GLY A 714 15.83 -14.04 12.96
C GLY A 714 14.89 -12.82 13.01
N PRO A 715 14.25 -12.36 11.92
CA PRO A 715 13.34 -11.22 11.98
C PRO A 715 11.99 -11.59 12.67
N GLU A 716 11.58 -10.85 13.69
CA GLU A 716 10.32 -11.05 14.40
C GLU A 716 9.23 -10.10 13.91
N VAL A 717 8.00 -10.59 13.67
CA VAL A 717 6.82 -9.77 13.34
C VAL A 717 7.10 -8.78 12.20
N CYS A 718 7.30 -9.31 11.00
CA CYS A 718 7.60 -8.50 9.82
C CYS A 718 6.56 -8.66 8.72
N THR A 719 6.26 -7.55 8.03
CA THR A 719 5.32 -7.54 6.89
C THR A 719 6.02 -7.07 5.62
N TYR A 720 5.79 -7.80 4.53
CA TYR A 720 6.23 -7.43 3.19
C TYR A 720 4.97 -7.29 2.33
N LEU A 721 4.66 -6.07 1.91
CA LEU A 721 3.46 -5.70 1.18
C LEU A 721 3.83 -5.29 -0.24
N HIS A 722 3.31 -6.02 -1.24
CA HIS A 722 3.52 -5.76 -2.67
C HIS A 722 4.99 -5.62 -3.06
N CYS A 723 5.86 -6.40 -2.39
CA CYS A 723 7.28 -6.40 -2.68
C CYS A 723 7.59 -7.38 -3.82
N ARG A 724 8.60 -7.04 -4.62
CA ARG A 724 9.06 -7.86 -5.75
C ARG A 724 10.50 -8.28 -5.50
N PHE A 725 10.79 -9.57 -5.50
CA PHE A 725 12.10 -10.12 -5.20
C PHE A 725 12.65 -10.88 -6.41
N TYR A 726 13.43 -10.19 -7.24
CA TYR A 726 13.97 -10.75 -8.47
C TYR A 726 15.48 -10.90 -8.38
N ASN A 727 15.98 -12.09 -8.70
CA ASN A 727 17.42 -12.33 -8.80
C ASN A 727 17.79 -13.06 -10.11
N ARG A 728 18.60 -12.40 -10.92
CA ARG A 728 19.11 -12.89 -12.22
C ARG A 728 20.44 -13.61 -12.14
N TYR A 729 21.06 -13.68 -10.96
CA TYR A 729 22.37 -14.32 -10.81
C TYR A 729 22.28 -15.81 -11.20
N ASN A 730 23.17 -16.21 -12.12
CA ASN A 730 23.19 -17.55 -12.71
C ASN A 730 23.87 -18.57 -11.79
N ASN A 731 23.22 -18.85 -10.65
CA ASN A 731 23.66 -19.84 -9.68
C ASN A 731 22.43 -20.48 -9.04
N SER A 732 22.37 -21.80 -9.08
CA SER A 732 21.25 -22.59 -8.56
C SER A 732 21.12 -22.53 -7.04
N SER A 733 22.18 -22.11 -6.34
CA SER A 733 22.23 -21.91 -4.88
C SER A 733 21.97 -20.46 -4.46
N ALA A 734 21.83 -19.53 -5.40
CA ALA A 734 21.35 -18.17 -5.11
C ALA A 734 19.82 -18.14 -5.05
N ARG A 735 19.27 -17.22 -4.27
CA ARG A 735 17.84 -17.04 -3.99
C ARG A 735 17.39 -15.63 -4.34
N SER A 736 16.08 -15.41 -4.34
CA SER A 736 15.52 -14.06 -4.29
C SER A 736 15.47 -13.56 -2.85
N VAL A 737 15.03 -14.42 -1.93
CA VAL A 737 14.92 -14.14 -0.49
C VAL A 737 15.42 -15.33 0.32
N ILE A 738 16.15 -15.05 1.39
CA ILE A 738 16.60 -16.01 2.40
C ILE A 738 16.08 -15.58 3.77
N GLN A 739 15.40 -16.50 4.46
CA GLN A 739 14.89 -16.33 5.82
C GLN A 739 15.58 -17.33 6.73
N ASP A 740 16.54 -16.86 7.50
CA ASP A 740 17.43 -17.69 8.31
C ASP A 740 17.08 -17.55 9.80
N ALA A 741 16.91 -18.65 10.52
CA ALA A 741 16.63 -18.69 11.95
C ALA A 741 17.83 -19.16 12.78
N ALA A 742 18.94 -19.54 12.15
CA ALA A 742 20.11 -20.13 12.83
C ALA A 742 21.46 -19.56 12.38
N ASN A 743 21.48 -18.49 11.58
CA ASN A 743 22.68 -17.94 10.94
C ASN A 743 23.46 -19.02 10.17
N LEU A 744 22.77 -19.90 9.45
CA LEU A 744 23.40 -21.01 8.73
C LEU A 744 24.35 -20.52 7.62
N GLU A 745 24.09 -19.34 7.04
CA GLU A 745 24.98 -18.71 6.05
C GLU A 745 26.24 -18.06 6.67
N ASP A 746 26.36 -18.02 8.01
CA ASP A 746 27.46 -17.39 8.75
C ASP A 746 27.67 -15.92 8.34
N VAL A 747 26.56 -15.19 8.19
CA VAL A 747 26.57 -13.79 7.74
C VAL A 747 27.09 -12.89 8.86
N THR A 748 27.96 -11.95 8.48
CA THR A 748 28.58 -10.97 9.38
C THR A 748 28.35 -9.55 8.88
N SER A 749 28.29 -8.60 9.81
CA SER A 749 28.24 -7.17 9.50
C SER A 749 29.65 -6.58 9.44
N ALA A 750 29.86 -5.65 8.52
CA ALA A 750 31.13 -4.90 8.44
C ALA A 750 31.23 -3.79 9.50
N PHE A 751 30.10 -3.41 10.13
CA PHE A 751 30.01 -2.24 11.01
C PHE A 751 29.81 -2.61 12.48
N ILE A 752 29.15 -3.73 12.75
CA ILE A 752 28.96 -4.23 14.12
C ILE A 752 29.36 -5.70 14.23
N GLU A 753 29.84 -6.09 15.41
CA GLU A 753 30.24 -7.47 15.68
C GLU A 753 28.99 -8.35 15.87
N SER A 754 28.90 -9.42 15.09
CA SER A 754 27.89 -10.47 15.26
C SER A 754 28.52 -11.59 16.07
N ASP A 755 28.07 -11.78 17.31
CA ASP A 755 28.52 -12.86 18.20
C ASP A 755 27.68 -14.15 18.05
N HIS A 756 26.97 -14.32 16.91
CA HIS A 756 26.15 -15.50 16.63
C HIS A 756 26.86 -16.48 15.69
N PRO A 757 27.60 -17.49 16.22
CA PRO A 757 28.26 -18.48 15.38
C PRO A 757 27.24 -19.37 14.68
N SER A 758 27.50 -19.78 13.45
CA SER A 758 26.71 -20.81 12.77
C SER A 758 26.94 -22.21 13.41
N PRO A 759 25.89 -22.96 13.79
CA PRO A 759 24.48 -22.57 13.93
C PRO A 759 24.19 -21.91 15.30
N SER A 760 23.48 -20.79 15.30
CA SER A 760 23.00 -20.08 16.49
C SER A 760 21.52 -19.77 16.33
N PHE A 761 20.67 -20.55 17.00
CA PHE A 761 19.22 -20.44 16.92
C PHE A 761 18.66 -19.15 17.52
N HIS A 762 17.70 -18.55 16.82
CA HIS A 762 16.99 -17.34 17.24
C HIS A 762 15.48 -17.49 17.13
N SER A 763 14.79 -16.65 17.90
CA SER A 763 13.34 -16.53 17.80
C SER A 763 12.97 -15.95 16.44
N PHE A 764 12.05 -16.62 15.72
CA PHE A 764 11.55 -16.17 14.44
C PHE A 764 10.02 -16.37 14.38
N ASN A 765 9.30 -15.38 14.93
CA ASN A 765 7.89 -15.53 15.29
C ASN A 765 6.87 -15.34 14.17
N GLU A 766 7.13 -14.45 13.20
CA GLU A 766 6.16 -14.15 12.13
C GLU A 766 6.81 -13.36 10.98
N ALA A 767 6.62 -13.83 9.75
CA ALA A 767 6.89 -13.09 8.52
C ALA A 767 5.70 -13.25 7.56
N ILE A 768 5.05 -12.15 7.23
CA ILE A 768 3.86 -12.11 6.38
C ILE A 768 4.20 -11.43 5.05
N PHE A 769 4.07 -12.18 3.96
CA PHE A 769 4.17 -11.68 2.59
C PHE A 769 2.77 -11.53 1.99
N ILE A 770 2.42 -10.34 1.51
CA ILE A 770 1.10 -10.01 0.98
C ILE A 770 1.27 -9.44 -0.43
N GLY A 771 0.73 -10.14 -1.44
CA GLY A 771 0.79 -9.74 -2.84
C GLY A 771 2.21 -9.62 -3.38
N CYS A 772 3.15 -10.39 -2.84
CA CYS A 772 4.55 -10.35 -3.24
C CYS A 772 4.84 -11.25 -4.44
N ASP A 773 5.84 -10.89 -5.24
CA ASP A 773 6.30 -11.65 -6.42
C ASP A 773 7.77 -12.05 -6.26
N PHE A 774 8.07 -13.35 -6.33
CA PHE A 774 9.40 -13.91 -6.16
C PHE A 774 9.88 -14.59 -7.44
N ARG A 775 10.99 -14.14 -8.03
CA ARG A 775 11.50 -14.72 -9.28
C ARG A 775 12.98 -15.01 -9.28
N LYS A 776 13.29 -16.27 -9.57
CA LYS A 776 14.59 -16.63 -10.18
C LYS A 776 14.43 -16.62 -11.68
N GLN A 777 15.26 -15.82 -12.35
CA GLN A 777 15.11 -15.62 -13.79
C GLN A 777 16.00 -16.54 -14.63
N VAL A 778 17.00 -17.19 -14.02
CA VAL A 778 17.99 -18.01 -14.74
C VAL A 778 18.02 -19.47 -14.28
N THR A 779 18.27 -19.74 -13.00
CA THR A 779 18.28 -21.10 -12.44
C THR A 779 18.13 -21.06 -10.91
N GLY A 780 17.53 -22.08 -10.31
CA GLY A 780 17.41 -22.26 -8.86
C GLY A 780 16.11 -21.76 -8.24
N SER A 781 16.02 -21.84 -6.91
CA SER A 781 14.80 -21.54 -6.15
C SER A 781 14.71 -20.06 -5.74
N PRO A 782 13.53 -19.42 -5.78
CA PRO A 782 13.41 -18.02 -5.36
C PRO A 782 13.39 -17.84 -3.84
N ILE A 783 12.85 -18.78 -3.06
CA ILE A 783 12.66 -18.61 -1.61
C ILE A 783 13.39 -19.72 -0.88
N GLU A 784 14.10 -19.37 0.19
CA GLU A 784 14.70 -20.34 1.12
C GLU A 784 14.42 -19.95 2.58
N TYR A 785 14.03 -20.95 3.38
CA TYR A 785 13.98 -20.90 4.84
C TYR A 785 15.05 -21.84 5.40
N MET A 786 15.82 -21.39 6.38
CA MET A 786 16.98 -22.07 6.94
C MET A 786 16.99 -22.11 8.49
N GLY A 787 17.11 -23.29 9.09
CA GLY A 787 17.27 -23.44 10.56
C GLY A 787 15.96 -23.66 11.31
N GLU A 788 15.92 -23.37 12.61
CA GLU A 788 14.83 -23.75 13.52
C GLU A 788 14.21 -22.55 14.23
N GLY A 789 12.92 -22.65 14.62
CA GLY A 789 12.26 -21.62 15.44
C GLY A 789 11.12 -20.85 14.77
N TYR A 790 10.59 -21.35 13.65
CA TYR A 790 9.57 -20.68 12.86
C TYR A 790 8.14 -20.83 13.41
N SER A 791 7.40 -19.72 13.41
CA SER A 791 5.96 -19.72 13.69
C SER A 791 5.23 -18.71 12.80
N ASN A 792 3.95 -18.98 12.52
CA ASN A 792 2.98 -18.05 11.92
C ASN A 792 3.38 -17.34 10.60
N HIS A 793 4.32 -17.89 9.82
CA HIS A 793 4.64 -17.32 8.51
C HIS A 793 3.47 -17.44 7.55
N LYS A 794 3.29 -16.44 6.68
CA LYS A 794 2.17 -16.42 5.72
C LYS A 794 2.60 -15.85 4.38
N PHE A 795 2.11 -16.49 3.32
CA PHE A 795 2.04 -15.93 1.98
C PHE A 795 0.56 -15.76 1.65
N ILE A 796 0.17 -14.55 1.21
CA ILE A 796 -1.21 -14.17 0.95
C ILE A 796 -1.25 -13.51 -0.43
N GLY A 797 -1.95 -14.12 -1.40
CA GLY A 797 -2.04 -13.62 -2.77
C GLY A 797 -0.68 -13.49 -3.47
N CYS A 798 0.30 -14.31 -3.11
CA CYS A 798 1.66 -14.20 -3.62
C CYS A 798 1.86 -14.97 -4.93
N TYR A 799 2.95 -14.65 -5.62
CA TYR A 799 3.37 -15.32 -6.85
C TYR A 799 4.85 -15.70 -6.80
N ALA A 800 5.20 -16.87 -7.32
CA ALA A 800 6.58 -17.29 -7.52
C ALA A 800 6.83 -17.83 -8.93
N ALA A 801 8.04 -17.65 -9.44
CA ALA A 801 8.49 -18.30 -10.67
C ALA A 801 9.96 -18.73 -10.58
N SER A 802 10.24 -19.88 -11.17
CA SER A 802 11.58 -20.42 -11.38
C SER A 802 11.62 -21.17 -12.72
N PRO A 803 12.73 -21.17 -13.46
CA PRO A 803 12.84 -21.94 -14.70
C PRO A 803 13.09 -23.44 -14.48
N ASP A 804 13.66 -23.84 -13.34
CA ASP A 804 14.11 -25.23 -13.11
C ASP A 804 14.15 -25.66 -11.64
N GLY A 805 13.97 -24.75 -10.69
CA GLY A 805 14.03 -25.00 -9.25
C GLY A 805 12.64 -25.10 -8.60
N PRO A 806 12.59 -25.52 -7.33
CA PRO A 806 11.37 -25.44 -6.54
C PRO A 806 11.03 -24.00 -6.14
N ALA A 807 9.79 -23.73 -5.74
CA ALA A 807 9.41 -22.38 -5.28
C ALA A 807 10.05 -22.02 -3.95
N ILE A 808 9.94 -22.94 -2.97
CA ILE A 808 10.43 -22.77 -1.61
C ILE A 808 11.33 -23.96 -1.27
N VAL A 809 12.53 -23.65 -0.74
CA VAL A 809 13.41 -24.65 -0.14
C VAL A 809 13.38 -24.49 1.38
N LEU A 810 13.22 -25.59 2.10
CA LEU A 810 13.38 -25.65 3.55
C LEU A 810 14.68 -26.39 3.86
N THR A 811 15.67 -25.70 4.41
CA THR A 811 17.01 -26.24 4.70
C THR A 811 17.22 -26.37 6.21
N ASP A 812 17.49 -27.58 6.69
CA ASP A 812 17.78 -27.89 8.10
C ASP A 812 16.76 -27.33 9.11
N VAL A 813 15.49 -27.65 8.86
CA VAL A 813 14.33 -27.14 9.61
C VAL A 813 13.73 -28.19 10.54
N GLN A 814 13.40 -27.83 11.78
CA GLN A 814 12.76 -28.74 12.75
C GLN A 814 11.29 -28.40 13.06
N PHE A 815 10.89 -27.13 13.10
CA PHE A 815 9.55 -26.73 13.53
C PHE A 815 8.95 -25.61 12.66
N HIS A 816 7.76 -25.86 12.09
CA HIS A 816 6.89 -24.84 11.51
C HIS A 816 5.46 -24.99 12.02
N LYS A 817 4.93 -23.96 12.69
CA LYS A 817 3.53 -23.90 13.11
C LYS A 817 2.78 -22.77 12.44
N GLY A 818 1.53 -22.99 12.07
CA GLY A 818 0.64 -21.94 11.54
C GLY A 818 1.10 -21.37 10.20
N TRP A 819 1.73 -22.19 9.37
CA TRP A 819 2.26 -21.77 8.06
C TRP A 819 1.14 -21.71 7.00
N GLY A 820 0.86 -20.51 6.49
CA GLY A 820 -0.10 -20.28 5.42
C GLY A 820 0.57 -20.02 4.08
N LEU A 821 0.17 -20.74 3.03
CA LEU A 821 0.74 -20.64 1.70
C LEU A 821 -0.35 -20.44 0.64
N ASP A 822 -0.74 -19.18 0.42
CA ASP A 822 -1.48 -18.76 -0.76
C ASP A 822 -0.47 -18.20 -1.78
N LEU A 823 0.11 -19.12 -2.56
CA LEU A 823 1.20 -18.86 -3.49
C LEU A 823 0.93 -19.56 -4.83
N ASN A 824 0.82 -18.78 -5.90
CA ASN A 824 0.80 -19.31 -7.26
C ASN A 824 2.23 -19.52 -7.77
N PHE A 825 2.54 -20.69 -8.30
CA PHE A 825 3.90 -21.03 -8.76
C PHE A 825 3.94 -21.45 -10.23
N GLU A 826 4.89 -20.90 -10.99
CA GLU A 826 5.04 -21.17 -12.43
C GLU A 826 6.44 -21.64 -12.84
N ASN A 827 6.48 -22.45 -13.90
CA ASN A 827 7.65 -22.89 -14.68
C ASN A 827 8.72 -23.74 -13.96
N GLY A 828 8.60 -23.97 -12.65
CA GLY A 828 9.59 -24.74 -11.89
C GLY A 828 9.28 -26.22 -11.72
N THR A 829 9.95 -26.81 -10.71
CA THR A 829 9.82 -28.23 -10.36
C THR A 829 8.81 -28.43 -9.24
N ASP A 830 9.24 -28.40 -7.98
CA ASP A 830 8.37 -28.64 -6.82
C ASP A 830 7.87 -27.31 -6.23
N LEU A 831 6.71 -27.29 -5.58
CA LEU A 831 6.31 -26.09 -4.85
C LEU A 831 7.16 -25.94 -3.57
N ILE A 832 7.23 -27.00 -2.75
CA ILE A 832 8.08 -27.05 -1.55
C ILE A 832 9.07 -28.20 -1.71
N TYR A 833 10.35 -27.90 -1.52
CA TYR A 833 11.41 -28.88 -1.43
C TYR A 833 12.04 -28.85 -0.04
N ILE A 834 11.91 -29.96 0.68
CA ILE A 834 12.48 -30.12 2.03
C ILE A 834 13.87 -30.73 1.88
N ASN A 835 14.88 -29.91 2.09
CA ASN A 835 16.28 -30.30 2.17
C ASN A 835 16.72 -30.35 3.64
N ASN A 836 16.24 -31.34 4.38
CA ASN A 836 16.51 -31.44 5.81
C ASN A 836 17.47 -32.58 6.08
N ASP A 837 18.66 -32.29 6.60
CA ASP A 837 19.58 -33.29 7.13
C ASP A 837 19.29 -33.61 8.62
N ASN A 838 18.41 -32.84 9.31
CA ASN A 838 17.97 -33.13 10.68
C ASN A 838 17.06 -34.36 10.79
N GLU A 839 17.07 -35.04 11.96
CA GLU A 839 16.39 -36.33 12.20
C GLU A 839 14.85 -36.29 12.03
N GLU A 840 14.18 -35.15 12.28
CA GLU A 840 12.72 -34.99 12.17
C GLU A 840 12.31 -33.55 11.77
N LEU A 841 11.34 -33.41 10.84
CA LEU A 841 10.64 -32.14 10.55
C LEU A 841 9.20 -32.23 11.02
N LEU A 842 8.77 -31.26 11.83
CA LEU A 842 7.40 -31.12 12.32
C LEU A 842 6.73 -29.88 11.71
N VAL A 843 5.69 -30.11 10.91
CA VAL A 843 4.81 -29.05 10.39
C VAL A 843 3.42 -29.21 10.98
N ASP A 844 2.85 -28.16 11.57
CA ASP A 844 1.48 -28.18 12.09
C ASP A 844 0.66 -27.03 11.52
N GLY A 845 -0.50 -27.34 10.95
CA GLY A 845 -1.43 -26.36 10.42
C GLY A 845 -1.04 -25.78 9.05
N LEU A 846 -0.33 -26.54 8.20
CA LEU A 846 -0.03 -26.11 6.83
C LEU A 846 -1.31 -25.90 6.03
N ARG A 847 -1.59 -24.67 5.61
CA ARG A 847 -2.69 -24.33 4.71
C ARG A 847 -2.12 -23.95 3.36
N PHE A 848 -2.55 -24.62 2.30
CA PHE A 848 -2.10 -24.34 0.94
C PHE A 848 -3.29 -24.05 0.02
N ASN A 849 -3.17 -23.01 -0.78
CA ASN A 849 -4.12 -22.65 -1.82
C ASN A 849 -3.35 -22.24 -3.09
N SER A 850 -3.56 -22.95 -4.21
CA SER A 850 -2.97 -22.57 -5.50
C SER A 850 -3.90 -22.89 -6.67
N PRO A 851 -4.73 -21.93 -7.10
CA PRO A 851 -5.78 -22.21 -8.09
C PRO A 851 -5.28 -22.54 -9.50
N GLY A 852 -3.99 -22.35 -9.85
CA GLY A 852 -3.55 -22.46 -11.25
C GLY A 852 -2.05 -22.61 -11.57
N GLY A 853 -1.22 -23.13 -10.66
CA GLY A 853 0.23 -23.27 -10.91
C GLY A 853 0.61 -24.13 -12.13
N THR A 854 1.76 -23.84 -12.76
CA THR A 854 2.25 -24.52 -13.99
C THR A 854 3.51 -25.36 -13.78
N TYR A 855 3.91 -25.61 -12.54
CA TYR A 855 5.08 -26.41 -12.18
C TYR A 855 4.94 -27.92 -12.51
N THR A 856 6.07 -28.61 -12.70
CA THR A 856 6.12 -29.97 -13.28
C THR A 856 6.43 -31.10 -12.27
N GLY A 857 6.88 -30.75 -11.07
CA GLY A 857 7.28 -31.65 -9.98
C GLY A 857 6.11 -32.02 -9.05
N SER A 858 6.34 -32.01 -7.74
CA SER A 858 5.35 -32.30 -6.71
C SER A 858 4.93 -31.04 -5.94
N VAL A 859 3.80 -31.09 -5.24
CA VAL A 859 3.44 -30.03 -4.28
C VAL A 859 4.47 -29.99 -3.15
N ILE A 860 4.80 -31.15 -2.58
CA ILE A 860 5.84 -31.27 -1.54
C ILE A 860 6.77 -32.42 -1.89
N ASN A 861 8.08 -32.15 -1.86
CA ASN A 861 9.12 -33.13 -2.12
C ASN A 861 10.20 -33.07 -1.04
N THR A 862 10.96 -34.15 -0.87
CA THR A 862 11.98 -34.28 0.19
C THR A 862 13.28 -34.87 -0.36
N SER A 863 14.42 -34.39 0.15
CA SER A 863 15.75 -34.95 -0.10
C SER A 863 16.15 -35.95 1.02
N GLY A 864 17.17 -36.80 0.79
CA GLY A 864 17.80 -37.62 1.84
C GLY A 864 17.32 -39.08 2.01
N VAL A 865 17.97 -39.85 2.89
CA VAL A 865 17.72 -41.30 3.13
C VAL A 865 17.26 -41.66 4.56
N ALA A 866 17.32 -40.73 5.53
CA ALA A 866 17.16 -41.06 6.96
C ALA A 866 15.93 -40.45 7.68
N ASN A 867 15.31 -39.40 7.14
CA ASN A 867 14.48 -38.50 7.97
C ASN A 867 12.97 -38.70 7.80
N THR A 868 12.23 -38.55 8.91
CA THR A 868 10.75 -38.56 8.98
C THR A 868 10.22 -37.12 8.90
N VAL A 869 9.29 -36.87 7.99
CA VAL A 869 8.57 -35.58 7.91
C VAL A 869 7.16 -35.78 8.43
N THR A 870 6.81 -35.20 9.57
CA THR A 870 5.46 -35.26 10.13
C THR A 870 4.74 -33.95 9.88
N MET A 871 3.60 -34.00 9.19
CA MET A 871 2.75 -32.84 8.93
C MET A 871 1.36 -33.11 9.50
N SER A 872 0.93 -32.29 10.45
CA SER A 872 -0.38 -32.41 11.10
C SER A 872 -1.31 -31.27 10.72
N ASN A 873 -2.62 -31.53 10.74
CA ASN A 873 -3.66 -30.52 10.46
C ASN A 873 -3.46 -29.79 9.12
N VAL A 874 -3.02 -30.54 8.10
CA VAL A 874 -2.74 -29.99 6.78
C VAL A 874 -4.05 -29.77 6.01
N HIS A 875 -4.14 -28.69 5.25
CA HIS A 875 -5.17 -28.51 4.23
C HIS A 875 -4.49 -28.10 2.94
N LEU A 876 -4.48 -29.01 1.96
CA LEU A 876 -3.92 -28.75 0.63
C LEU A 876 -5.06 -28.55 -0.37
N ASN A 877 -5.39 -27.29 -0.67
CA ASN A 877 -6.21 -26.98 -1.83
C ASN A 877 -5.29 -26.82 -3.06
N CYS A 878 -5.15 -27.92 -3.79
CA CYS A 878 -4.22 -28.01 -4.91
C CYS A 878 -4.73 -27.30 -6.17
N GLY A 879 -6.00 -26.86 -6.21
CA GLY A 879 -6.57 -26.13 -7.35
C GLY A 879 -6.54 -26.92 -8.67
N SER A 880 -5.99 -26.30 -9.72
CA SER A 880 -5.86 -26.85 -11.08
C SER A 880 -4.44 -26.77 -11.62
N PRO A 881 -3.46 -27.48 -11.04
CA PRO A 881 -2.10 -27.39 -11.51
C PRO A 881 -2.02 -28.02 -12.91
N ARG A 882 -1.33 -27.38 -13.87
CA ARG A 882 -1.12 -27.93 -15.22
C ARG A 882 -0.07 -29.07 -15.24
N ASN A 883 0.01 -29.82 -14.16
CA ASN A 883 1.00 -30.86 -13.94
C ASN A 883 0.66 -32.12 -14.77
N ILE A 884 1.67 -32.71 -15.41
CA ILE A 884 1.56 -33.89 -16.29
C ILE A 884 1.55 -35.22 -15.48
N ALA A 885 1.74 -35.16 -14.15
CA ALA A 885 1.97 -36.36 -13.34
C ALA A 885 1.14 -36.48 -12.05
N GLY A 886 0.30 -35.50 -11.67
CA GLY A 886 -0.62 -35.63 -10.52
C GLY A 886 0.04 -35.89 -9.15
N ARG A 887 1.33 -35.58 -9.00
CA ARG A 887 2.11 -35.89 -7.79
C ARG A 887 1.90 -34.83 -6.70
N ILE A 888 1.29 -35.22 -5.59
CA ILE A 888 1.15 -34.35 -4.41
C ILE A 888 2.44 -34.42 -3.60
N PHE A 889 2.86 -35.65 -3.27
CA PHE A 889 4.13 -35.91 -2.61
C PHE A 889 5.16 -36.42 -3.63
N GLY A 890 6.45 -36.14 -3.42
CA GLY A 890 7.55 -36.62 -4.27
C GLY A 890 7.54 -38.13 -4.54
N THR A 891 8.39 -38.64 -5.43
CA THR A 891 8.52 -40.10 -5.65
C THR A 891 9.56 -40.69 -4.70
N GLY A 892 9.16 -41.59 -3.81
CA GLY A 892 10.12 -42.38 -3.05
C GLY A 892 10.98 -43.24 -4.00
N THR A 893 12.29 -43.34 -3.76
CA THR A 893 13.06 -44.41 -4.40
C THR A 893 12.51 -45.75 -3.91
N SER A 894 12.51 -46.77 -4.77
CA SER A 894 11.89 -48.09 -4.54
C SER A 894 12.40 -48.86 -3.31
N SER A 895 13.31 -48.29 -2.53
CA SER A 895 13.90 -48.84 -1.30
C SER A 895 13.35 -48.23 0.00
N SER A 896 12.58 -47.13 -0.02
CA SER A 896 12.03 -46.50 1.23
C SER A 896 10.71 -45.73 1.02
N PRO A 897 9.61 -46.39 0.64
CA PRO A 897 8.29 -45.76 0.54
C PRO A 897 7.72 -45.36 1.92
N GLY A 898 7.37 -44.08 2.11
CA GLY A 898 6.65 -43.59 3.30
C GLY A 898 7.48 -42.74 4.26
N ARG A 899 8.18 -41.71 3.75
CA ARG A 899 8.97 -40.78 4.59
C ARG A 899 8.14 -39.69 5.24
N MET A 900 6.92 -39.47 4.75
CA MET A 900 6.04 -38.40 5.22
C MET A 900 4.84 -38.98 5.96
N LEU A 901 4.62 -38.60 7.21
CA LEU A 901 3.38 -38.86 7.95
C LEU A 901 2.52 -37.61 7.86
N VAL A 902 1.36 -37.69 7.20
CA VAL A 902 0.54 -36.49 6.94
C VAL A 902 -0.88 -36.72 7.41
N THR A 903 -1.41 -35.78 8.20
CA THR A 903 -2.82 -35.77 8.59
C THR A 903 -3.54 -34.53 8.11
N GLY A 904 -4.78 -34.67 7.63
CA GLY A 904 -5.61 -33.53 7.25
C GLY A 904 -6.49 -33.74 6.00
N VAL A 905 -6.62 -32.69 5.20
CA VAL A 905 -7.52 -32.61 4.04
C VAL A 905 -6.73 -32.27 2.78
N ILE A 906 -7.02 -32.98 1.69
CA ILE A 906 -6.51 -32.70 0.35
C ILE A 906 -7.72 -32.43 -0.56
N GLU A 907 -7.71 -31.32 -1.27
CA GLU A 907 -8.75 -30.89 -2.19
C GLU A 907 -8.18 -30.66 -3.59
N TRP A 908 -8.93 -31.12 -4.60
CA TRP A 908 -8.61 -30.94 -6.00
C TRP A 908 -9.81 -30.34 -6.74
N ALA A 909 -9.58 -29.31 -7.56
CA ALA A 909 -10.66 -28.51 -8.13
C ALA A 909 -11.06 -28.90 -9.57
N THR A 910 -10.19 -29.56 -10.35
CA THR A 910 -10.46 -29.77 -11.80
C THR A 910 -10.55 -31.21 -12.28
N SER A 911 -11.54 -31.46 -13.16
CA SER A 911 -11.86 -32.76 -13.75
C SER A 911 -10.91 -33.20 -14.87
N SER A 912 -9.80 -32.48 -15.08
CA SER A 912 -8.80 -32.73 -16.12
C SER A 912 -7.45 -33.06 -15.49
N LEU A 913 -7.43 -34.07 -14.61
CA LEU A 913 -6.16 -34.65 -14.21
C LEU A 913 -5.46 -35.23 -15.45
N ASN A 914 -4.24 -34.77 -15.72
CA ASN A 914 -3.36 -35.36 -16.73
C ASN A 914 -2.55 -36.53 -16.11
N GLY A 915 -3.14 -37.33 -15.20
CA GLY A 915 -2.49 -38.42 -14.46
C GLY A 915 -3.27 -38.89 -13.23
N ASP A 916 -2.84 -39.97 -12.57
CA ASP A 916 -3.45 -40.40 -11.30
C ASP A 916 -2.91 -39.56 -10.12
N ILE A 917 -3.70 -39.39 -9.06
CA ILE A 917 -3.21 -38.81 -7.79
C ILE A 917 -2.17 -39.76 -7.20
N ASP A 918 -0.95 -39.26 -6.92
CA ASP A 918 0.12 -40.06 -6.31
C ASP A 918 0.40 -39.65 -4.86
N LEU A 919 0.18 -40.60 -3.95
CA LEU A 919 0.48 -40.51 -2.52
C LEU A 919 1.60 -41.48 -2.08
N SER A 920 2.37 -42.05 -3.02
CA SER A 920 3.30 -43.17 -2.77
C SER A 920 4.43 -42.88 -1.76
N ASN A 921 4.80 -41.62 -1.56
CA ASN A 921 5.84 -41.21 -0.60
C ASN A 921 5.29 -40.80 0.79
N CYS A 922 3.98 -40.95 1.01
CA CYS A 922 3.32 -40.51 2.23
C CYS A 922 2.41 -41.59 2.86
N ASN A 923 2.48 -41.71 4.18
CA ASN A 923 1.43 -42.31 5.00
C ASN A 923 0.39 -41.23 5.35
N PHE A 924 -0.60 -41.04 4.45
CA PHE A 924 -1.65 -40.04 4.62
C PHE A 924 -2.84 -40.57 5.44
N ASN A 925 -3.26 -39.84 6.47
CA ASN A 925 -4.44 -40.13 7.27
C ASN A 925 -5.40 -38.94 7.29
N GLY A 926 -6.55 -39.06 6.62
CA GLY A 926 -7.45 -37.92 6.45
C GLY A 926 -8.47 -38.07 5.33
N GLN A 927 -8.80 -36.95 4.67
CA GLN A 927 -9.77 -36.91 3.58
C GLN A 927 -9.14 -36.40 2.27
N VAL A 928 -9.51 -37.01 1.16
CA VAL A 928 -9.13 -36.57 -0.19
C VAL A 928 -10.38 -36.31 -1.01
N TYR A 929 -10.54 -35.07 -1.49
CA TYR A 929 -11.64 -34.61 -2.34
C TYR A 929 -11.18 -34.48 -3.79
N THR A 930 -11.89 -35.13 -4.71
CA THR A 930 -11.60 -35.03 -6.15
C THR A 930 -12.87 -34.72 -6.95
N PRO A 931 -12.73 -34.07 -8.12
CA PRO A 931 -13.84 -33.82 -9.03
C PRO A 931 -14.24 -35.10 -9.78
N ARG A 932 -14.88 -35.00 -10.95
CA ARG A 932 -15.47 -36.15 -11.64
C ARG A 932 -14.42 -36.87 -12.50
N SER A 933 -14.35 -38.20 -12.39
CA SER A 933 -13.74 -39.19 -13.32
C SER A 933 -12.28 -39.68 -13.11
N GLU A 934 -11.62 -39.31 -12.02
CA GLU A 934 -10.22 -39.68 -11.76
C GLU A 934 -10.06 -41.13 -11.27
N THR A 935 -8.95 -41.77 -11.65
CA THR A 935 -8.44 -43.01 -11.05
C THR A 935 -7.41 -42.68 -9.98
N PHE A 936 -7.44 -43.44 -8.89
CA PHE A 936 -6.34 -43.50 -7.94
C PHE A 936 -5.39 -44.60 -8.42
N GLY A 937 -4.08 -44.32 -8.47
CA GLY A 937 -3.08 -45.33 -8.77
C GLY A 937 -3.11 -46.45 -7.72
N ALA A 938 -2.59 -47.64 -8.07
CA ALA A 938 -2.41 -48.70 -7.08
C ALA A 938 -1.23 -48.34 -6.15
N HIS A 939 -1.50 -47.82 -4.96
CA HIS A 939 -0.45 -47.44 -4.00
C HIS A 939 -0.30 -48.52 -2.91
N ALA A 940 0.88 -49.11 -2.81
CA ALA A 940 1.16 -50.19 -1.86
C ALA A 940 1.19 -49.73 -0.38
N ASN A 941 1.45 -48.44 -0.12
CA ASN A 941 1.76 -47.90 1.20
C ASN A 941 0.96 -46.64 1.59
N ALA A 942 -0.18 -46.39 0.96
CA ALA A 942 -0.99 -45.23 1.33
C ALA A 942 -1.66 -45.48 2.70
N GLY A 943 -1.62 -44.48 3.58
CA GLY A 943 -2.23 -44.52 4.91
C GLY A 943 -3.76 -44.70 4.88
N SER A 944 -4.44 -44.42 6.00
CA SER A 944 -5.88 -44.62 6.13
C SER A 944 -6.65 -43.34 5.81
N TYR A 945 -7.33 -43.26 4.66
CA TYR A 945 -8.04 -42.06 4.24
C TYR A 945 -9.42 -42.34 3.62
N GLU A 946 -10.29 -41.34 3.72
CA GLU A 946 -11.59 -41.31 3.04
C GLU A 946 -11.43 -40.57 1.71
N TRP A 947 -11.66 -41.27 0.60
CA TRP A 947 -11.73 -40.65 -0.72
C TRP A 947 -13.18 -40.28 -1.04
N ILE A 948 -13.41 -38.98 -1.24
CA ILE A 948 -14.72 -38.38 -1.51
C ILE A 948 -14.72 -37.86 -2.94
N LYS A 949 -15.53 -38.49 -3.79
CA LYS A 949 -15.61 -38.16 -5.22
C LYS A 949 -16.90 -37.43 -5.56
N GLY A 950 -16.79 -36.39 -6.40
CA GLY A 950 -17.94 -35.69 -6.97
C GLY A 950 -18.85 -36.62 -7.79
N PRO A 951 -20.18 -36.39 -7.83
CA PRO A 951 -21.13 -37.28 -8.51
C PRO A 951 -20.88 -37.31 -10.04
N VAL A 952 -20.84 -38.51 -10.63
CA VAL A 952 -21.09 -38.69 -12.08
C VAL A 952 -22.60 -38.68 -12.30
N SER A 953 -23.08 -38.19 -13.44
CA SER A 953 -24.47 -37.85 -13.76
C SER A 953 -25.53 -38.99 -13.70
N SER A 954 -25.28 -40.07 -12.95
CA SER A 954 -26.23 -41.13 -12.62
C SER A 954 -25.88 -41.93 -11.37
N ASP A 955 -24.83 -41.62 -10.60
CA ASP A 955 -24.44 -42.37 -9.39
C ASP A 955 -24.23 -41.46 -8.17
N ALA A 956 -24.64 -41.96 -7.01
CA ALA A 956 -24.53 -41.32 -5.71
C ALA A 956 -23.09 -40.91 -5.36
N ARG A 957 -22.93 -39.97 -4.43
CA ARG A 957 -21.65 -39.62 -3.80
C ARG A 957 -20.91 -40.90 -3.38
N ILE A 958 -19.81 -41.23 -4.06
CA ILE A 958 -19.01 -42.40 -3.73
C ILE A 958 -18.01 -41.98 -2.66
N ARG A 959 -18.23 -42.42 -1.41
CA ARG A 959 -17.22 -42.37 -0.35
C ARG A 959 -16.52 -43.71 -0.29
N THR A 960 -15.24 -43.74 -0.64
CA THR A 960 -14.42 -44.95 -0.61
C THR A 960 -13.39 -44.83 0.50
N LEU A 961 -13.47 -45.71 1.49
CA LEU A 961 -12.38 -45.87 2.46
C LEU A 961 -11.22 -46.61 1.78
N LYS A 962 -10.04 -46.00 1.79
CA LYS A 962 -8.79 -46.54 1.24
C LYS A 962 -7.78 -46.72 2.39
N GLY A 963 -6.96 -47.77 2.30
CA GLY A 963 -5.98 -48.11 3.33
C GLY A 963 -6.49 -49.06 4.42
N TYR A 964 -5.73 -49.15 5.52
CA TYR A 964 -5.98 -50.08 6.62
C TYR A 964 -6.97 -49.48 7.63
N PHE A 965 -8.28 -49.63 7.40
CA PHE A 965 -9.27 -49.34 8.44
C PHE A 965 -9.36 -50.53 9.42
N ARG A 966 -8.48 -50.56 10.43
CA ARG A 966 -8.52 -51.52 11.54
C ARG A 966 -9.33 -50.92 12.69
N VAL A 967 -10.48 -51.50 13.01
CA VAL A 967 -11.26 -51.09 14.20
C VAL A 967 -10.80 -51.86 15.45
N PHE A 968 -10.44 -53.15 15.36
CA PHE A 968 -9.81 -53.92 16.46
C PHE A 968 -8.95 -55.11 15.93
N GLY A 969 -7.75 -55.34 16.50
CA GLY A 969 -7.02 -56.63 16.41
C GLY A 969 -5.53 -56.57 16.03
N SER A 970 -4.71 -57.38 16.71
CA SER A 970 -3.26 -57.54 16.55
C SER A 970 -2.87 -58.81 15.77
N GLY A 971 -1.92 -58.70 14.83
CA GLY A 971 -1.13 -59.82 14.29
C GLY A 971 -1.26 -60.03 12.77
N ASP A 972 -0.15 -59.78 12.04
CA ASP A 972 0.00 -60.01 10.61
C ASP A 972 0.08 -61.50 10.23
N SER A 973 -0.60 -61.90 9.15
CA SER A 973 -0.02 -62.76 8.09
C SER A 973 -1.04 -63.08 6.99
N GLY A 974 -0.81 -62.53 5.78
CA GLY A 974 -1.06 -63.24 4.53
C GLY A 974 -2.45 -63.14 3.86
N SER A 975 -2.47 -62.39 2.75
CA SER A 975 -3.39 -62.45 1.60
C SER A 975 -4.80 -61.81 1.66
N PRO A 976 -5.28 -61.25 0.53
CA PRO A 976 -6.22 -60.14 0.49
C PRO A 976 -7.67 -60.61 0.34
N GLY A 977 -8.52 -60.18 1.25
CA GLY A 977 -9.96 -60.10 1.06
C GLY A 977 -10.48 -58.92 1.86
N SER A 978 -11.20 -57.99 1.22
CA SER A 978 -11.93 -56.95 1.95
C SER A 978 -13.00 -57.61 2.81
N TYR A 979 -12.81 -57.68 4.12
CA TYR A 979 -13.86 -58.09 5.06
C TYR A 979 -13.96 -57.09 6.22
N LEU A 980 -15.18 -56.77 6.63
CA LEU A 980 -15.46 -56.16 7.92
C LEU A 980 -15.59 -57.31 8.93
N GLU A 981 -14.66 -57.40 9.87
CA GLU A 981 -14.71 -58.39 10.94
C GLU A 981 -15.27 -57.80 12.22
N LEU A 982 -16.38 -58.35 12.68
CA LEU A 982 -16.93 -58.06 14.00
C LEU A 982 -16.80 -59.35 14.82
N ARG A 983 -15.73 -59.47 15.61
CA ARG A 983 -15.48 -60.61 16.50
C ARG A 983 -15.77 -60.23 17.95
N GLY A 984 -16.45 -61.13 18.67
CA GLY A 984 -16.49 -61.08 20.14
C GLY A 984 -15.12 -61.44 20.69
N ALA A 985 -14.79 -60.96 21.89
CA ALA A 985 -13.49 -61.21 22.52
C ALA A 985 -13.19 -62.72 22.65
N ASN A 986 -11.93 -63.11 22.46
CA ASN A 986 -11.46 -64.50 22.45
C ASN A 986 -11.53 -65.21 23.84
N SER A 987 -12.06 -64.55 24.87
CA SER A 987 -12.20 -65.10 26.21
C SER A 987 -13.44 -64.52 26.89
N GLY A 988 -14.52 -65.30 26.94
CA GLY A 988 -15.63 -65.11 27.87
C GLY A 988 -16.54 -63.90 27.63
N SER A 989 -17.69 -64.16 27.01
CA SER A 989 -18.93 -63.39 27.18
C SER A 989 -18.99 -61.95 26.63
N SER A 990 -18.43 -61.69 25.45
CA SER A 990 -18.76 -60.47 24.68
C SER A 990 -19.46 -60.86 23.38
N ASP A 991 -20.79 -60.79 23.37
CA ASP A 991 -21.56 -60.92 22.12
C ASP A 991 -21.27 -59.70 21.24
N VAL A 992 -20.94 -59.94 19.97
CA VAL A 992 -21.12 -58.92 18.94
C VAL A 992 -22.60 -58.94 18.58
N GLY A 993 -23.40 -58.24 19.37
CA GLY A 993 -24.82 -58.06 19.09
C GLY A 993 -25.07 -56.79 18.29
N LEU A 994 -25.92 -56.90 17.26
CA LEU A 994 -26.65 -55.76 16.71
C LEU A 994 -27.99 -55.73 17.45
N TYR A 995 -28.14 -54.81 18.40
CA TYR A 995 -29.34 -54.68 19.22
C TYR A 995 -30.21 -53.53 18.69
N ALA A 996 -31.53 -53.69 18.63
CA ALA A 996 -32.46 -52.60 18.39
C ALA A 996 -32.61 -51.81 19.70
N GLY A 997 -32.25 -50.53 19.69
CA GLY A 997 -32.62 -49.59 20.75
C GLY A 997 -33.76 -48.70 20.27
N GLY A 998 -34.95 -48.84 20.89
CA GLY A 998 -36.13 -48.00 20.63
C GLY A 998 -37.41 -48.78 20.28
N ASP A 999 -38.55 -48.09 20.25
CA ASP A 999 -39.91 -48.67 20.17
C ASP A 999 -40.27 -49.33 18.82
N ALA A 1000 -39.32 -49.40 17.89
CA ALA A 1000 -39.43 -50.19 16.67
C ALA A 1000 -38.77 -51.57 16.87
N THR A 1001 -39.58 -52.63 16.89
CA THR A 1001 -39.20 -53.99 17.30
C THR A 1001 -38.49 -54.85 16.24
N ASN A 1002 -38.14 -54.30 15.06
CA ASN A 1002 -37.61 -55.09 13.95
C ASN A 1002 -36.25 -54.56 13.46
N ILE A 1003 -35.19 -55.36 13.65
CA ILE A 1003 -33.92 -55.18 12.94
C ILE A 1003 -34.00 -55.94 11.63
N ASN A 1004 -33.94 -55.25 10.50
CA ASN A 1004 -33.77 -55.90 9.19
C ASN A 1004 -32.29 -55.88 8.80
N ILE A 1005 -31.68 -57.07 8.70
CA ILE A 1005 -30.32 -57.24 8.17
C ILE A 1005 -30.44 -57.84 6.77
N THR A 1006 -30.22 -57.03 5.73
CA THR A 1006 -30.25 -57.48 4.33
C THR A 1006 -28.84 -57.63 3.79
N VAL A 1007 -28.38 -58.87 3.57
CA VAL A 1007 -27.09 -59.19 2.92
C VAL A 1007 -27.37 -59.77 1.54
N ARG A 1008 -26.90 -59.11 0.48
CA ARG A 1008 -27.12 -59.52 -0.92
C ARG A 1008 -25.81 -60.03 -1.54
N PRO A 1009 -25.66 -61.34 -1.81
CA PRO A 1009 -24.52 -61.82 -2.59
C PRO A 1009 -24.63 -61.32 -4.04
N LYS A 1010 -23.52 -60.85 -4.64
CA LYS A 1010 -23.42 -60.52 -6.06
C LYS A 1010 -22.75 -61.68 -6.81
N GLY A 1011 -23.37 -62.20 -7.88
CA GLY A 1011 -22.82 -63.30 -8.67
C GLY A 1011 -22.81 -64.65 -7.95
N THR A 1012 -21.71 -65.41 -8.08
CA THR A 1012 -21.53 -66.74 -7.44
C THR A 1012 -21.14 -66.68 -5.96
N GLY A 1013 -21.06 -65.48 -5.38
CA GLY A 1013 -20.77 -65.27 -3.96
C GLY A 1013 -21.81 -65.93 -3.04
N VAL A 1014 -21.36 -66.41 -1.88
CA VAL A 1014 -22.19 -67.12 -0.90
C VAL A 1014 -22.20 -66.35 0.41
N VAL A 1015 -23.37 -66.08 0.97
CA VAL A 1015 -23.53 -65.59 2.36
C VAL A 1015 -23.54 -66.81 3.28
N ARG A 1016 -22.66 -66.84 4.29
CA ARG A 1016 -22.52 -67.99 5.20
C ARG A 1016 -22.75 -67.58 6.65
N LEU A 1017 -23.44 -68.42 7.40
CA LEU A 1017 -23.41 -68.45 8.86
C LEU A 1017 -22.51 -69.62 9.27
N GLN A 1018 -21.42 -69.36 9.99
CA GLN A 1018 -20.44 -70.36 10.41
C GLN A 1018 -20.41 -70.52 11.92
N ASP A 1019 -20.02 -71.69 12.41
CA ASP A 1019 -19.65 -71.85 13.81
C ASP A 1019 -18.23 -71.32 14.10
N SER A 1020 -17.85 -71.31 15.38
CA SER A 1020 -16.53 -70.87 15.83
C SER A 1020 -15.36 -71.68 15.29
N SER A 1021 -15.62 -72.86 14.70
CA SER A 1021 -14.62 -73.70 14.05
C SER A 1021 -14.57 -73.49 12.53
N GLY A 1022 -15.33 -72.52 11.99
CA GLY A 1022 -15.38 -72.20 10.56
C GLY A 1022 -16.30 -73.10 9.74
N ASN A 1023 -17.06 -74.00 10.37
CA ASN A 1023 -17.99 -74.87 9.63
C ASN A 1023 -19.25 -74.11 9.25
N THR A 1024 -19.64 -74.20 7.99
CA THR A 1024 -20.85 -73.54 7.47
C THR A 1024 -22.11 -74.24 7.99
N LYS A 1025 -22.98 -73.50 8.68
CA LYS A 1025 -24.29 -73.97 9.18
C LYS A 1025 -25.44 -73.59 8.26
N VAL A 1026 -25.38 -72.39 7.68
CA VAL A 1026 -26.32 -71.94 6.65
C VAL A 1026 -25.53 -71.25 5.57
N GLN A 1027 -25.86 -71.50 4.31
CA GLN A 1027 -25.33 -70.77 3.18
C GLN A 1027 -26.40 -70.42 2.15
N VAL A 1028 -26.30 -69.21 1.60
CA VAL A 1028 -27.26 -68.67 0.63
C VAL A 1028 -26.50 -68.09 -0.56
N ASN A 1029 -26.97 -68.36 -1.77
CA ASN A 1029 -26.47 -67.76 -3.00
C ASN A 1029 -27.62 -67.58 -4.02
N ALA A 1030 -27.28 -67.23 -5.26
CA ALA A 1030 -28.27 -67.08 -6.34
C ALA A 1030 -29.06 -68.36 -6.65
N SER A 1031 -28.54 -69.55 -6.33
CA SER A 1031 -29.18 -70.85 -6.56
C SER A 1031 -30.19 -71.22 -5.46
N GLY A 1032 -30.07 -70.67 -4.25
CA GLY A 1032 -31.01 -70.90 -3.15
C GLY A 1032 -30.33 -71.00 -1.78
N VAL A 1033 -30.73 -71.98 -0.95
CA VAL A 1033 -30.28 -72.14 0.45
C VAL A 1033 -29.70 -73.54 0.66
N GLY A 1034 -28.65 -73.65 1.48
CA GLY A 1034 -28.05 -74.92 1.90
C GLY A 1034 -27.67 -74.88 3.38
N PHE A 1035 -27.71 -76.03 4.04
CA PHE A 1035 -27.47 -76.16 5.47
C PHE A 1035 -26.28 -77.11 5.74
N TYR A 1036 -25.58 -76.88 6.85
CA TYR A 1036 -24.50 -77.74 7.36
C TYR A 1036 -23.44 -78.14 6.30
N GLY A 1037 -23.04 -77.18 5.46
CA GLY A 1037 -21.98 -77.35 4.46
C GLY A 1037 -22.45 -77.87 3.09
N THR A 1038 -23.73 -78.18 2.91
CA THR A 1038 -24.30 -78.59 1.61
C THR A 1038 -24.52 -77.40 0.67
N ASN A 1039 -24.22 -77.55 -0.62
CA ASN A 1039 -24.32 -76.48 -1.61
C ASN A 1039 -25.76 -75.92 -1.69
N PRO A 1040 -25.96 -74.58 -1.75
CA PRO A 1040 -27.31 -74.03 -1.78
C PRO A 1040 -28.14 -74.55 -2.96
N GLN A 1041 -29.34 -75.02 -2.67
CA GLN A 1041 -30.29 -75.57 -3.65
C GLN A 1041 -31.52 -74.67 -3.77
N ALA A 1042 -32.16 -74.71 -4.94
CA ALA A 1042 -33.47 -74.10 -5.14
C ALA A 1042 -34.52 -74.76 -4.24
N LYS A 1043 -35.64 -74.07 -4.00
CA LYS A 1043 -36.77 -74.61 -3.21
C LYS A 1043 -37.20 -75.98 -3.78
N PRO A 1044 -37.06 -77.09 -3.03
CA PRO A 1044 -37.41 -78.40 -3.56
C PRO A 1044 -38.92 -78.54 -3.77
N THR A 1045 -39.31 -79.21 -4.84
CA THR A 1045 -40.72 -79.60 -5.10
C THR A 1045 -40.88 -81.07 -4.76
N ILE A 1046 -41.78 -81.44 -3.84
CA ILE A 1046 -42.01 -82.86 -3.49
C ILE A 1046 -43.03 -83.48 -4.44
N THR A 1047 -42.70 -84.64 -4.99
CA THR A 1047 -43.46 -85.37 -6.00
C THR A 1047 -43.64 -86.84 -5.62
N GLY A 1048 -44.72 -87.47 -6.08
CA GLY A 1048 -45.01 -88.88 -5.81
C GLY A 1048 -46.33 -89.12 -5.07
N SER A 1049 -46.74 -90.39 -4.98
CA SER A 1049 -47.96 -90.79 -4.27
C SER A 1049 -47.77 -90.76 -2.76
N LYS A 1050 -48.75 -90.22 -2.04
CA LYS A 1050 -48.81 -90.24 -0.57
C LYS A 1050 -49.15 -91.62 -0.01
N GLY A 1051 -49.87 -92.45 -0.77
CA GLY A 1051 -50.35 -93.77 -0.32
C GLY A 1051 -49.31 -94.89 -0.39
N GLY A 1052 -48.19 -94.68 -1.08
CA GLY A 1052 -47.12 -95.67 -1.27
C GLY A 1052 -45.74 -95.20 -0.83
N ASN A 1053 -45.66 -94.17 0.03
CA ASN A 1053 -44.42 -93.55 0.53
C ASN A 1053 -43.46 -92.99 -0.54
N ALA A 1054 -43.80 -92.97 -1.82
CA ALA A 1054 -42.97 -92.37 -2.87
C ALA A 1054 -42.73 -90.86 -2.61
N ALA A 1055 -43.75 -90.14 -2.14
CA ALA A 1055 -43.60 -88.74 -1.73
C ALA A 1055 -42.72 -88.58 -0.47
N LEU A 1056 -42.69 -89.57 0.41
CA LEU A 1056 -41.84 -89.58 1.60
C LEU A 1056 -40.37 -89.81 1.21
N ALA A 1057 -40.09 -90.76 0.32
CA ALA A 1057 -38.75 -91.01 -0.20
C ALA A 1057 -38.18 -89.77 -0.92
N ASP A 1058 -39.01 -89.12 -1.76
CA ASP A 1058 -38.62 -87.88 -2.45
C ASP A 1058 -38.38 -86.71 -1.48
N LEU A 1059 -39.18 -86.61 -0.41
CA LEU A 1059 -38.97 -85.63 0.66
C LEU A 1059 -37.65 -85.85 1.39
N LEU A 1060 -37.35 -87.08 1.81
CA LEU A 1060 -36.12 -87.40 2.53
C LEU A 1060 -34.88 -87.10 1.67
N THR A 1061 -34.89 -87.51 0.41
CA THR A 1061 -33.81 -87.21 -0.56
C THR A 1061 -33.57 -85.70 -0.68
N LYS A 1062 -34.65 -84.91 -0.81
CA LYS A 1062 -34.54 -83.45 -1.00
C LYS A 1062 -34.14 -82.71 0.28
N LEU A 1063 -34.57 -83.16 1.45
CA LEU A 1063 -34.11 -82.61 2.73
C LEU A 1063 -32.64 -82.94 2.99
N ALA A 1064 -32.17 -84.14 2.59
CA ALA A 1064 -30.76 -84.51 2.68
C ALA A 1064 -29.90 -83.69 1.70
N ALA A 1065 -30.38 -83.42 0.49
CA ALA A 1065 -29.72 -82.55 -0.48
C ALA A 1065 -29.58 -81.09 0.00
N LEU A 1066 -30.55 -80.60 0.78
CA LEU A 1066 -30.46 -79.32 1.49
C LEU A 1066 -29.54 -79.36 2.74
N GLY A 1067 -29.10 -80.54 3.16
CA GLY A 1067 -28.31 -80.75 4.39
C GLY A 1067 -29.12 -80.71 5.69
N LEU A 1068 -30.46 -80.68 5.62
CA LEU A 1068 -31.33 -80.61 6.80
C LEU A 1068 -31.41 -81.94 7.56
N ILE A 1069 -31.17 -83.06 6.87
CA ILE A 1069 -31.11 -84.39 7.46
C ILE A 1069 -29.91 -85.15 6.89
N THR A 1070 -29.47 -86.18 7.61
CA THR A 1070 -28.68 -87.26 7.02
C THR A 1070 -29.64 -88.41 6.73
N ASP A 1071 -29.87 -88.72 5.46
CA ASP A 1071 -30.68 -89.88 5.09
C ASP A 1071 -29.84 -91.16 5.23
N GLY A 1072 -29.99 -91.83 6.37
CA GLY A 1072 -29.34 -93.10 6.68
C GLY A 1072 -30.24 -94.31 6.46
N THR A 1073 -31.33 -94.15 5.71
CA THR A 1073 -32.23 -95.28 5.42
C THR A 1073 -31.55 -96.27 4.47
N THR A 1074 -31.61 -97.56 4.81
CA THR A 1074 -31.13 -98.68 3.99
C THR A 1074 -32.27 -99.42 3.33
#